data_AF-A0A535FZ37-F1
#
_entry.id   AF-A0A535FZ37-F1
#
_cell.length_a   1.000
_cell.length_b   1.000
_cell.length_c   1.000
_cell.angle_alpha   90.00
_cell.angle_beta   90.00
_cell.angle_gamma   90.00
#
_symmetry.space_group_name_H-M   'P 1'
#
loop_
_entity.id
_entity.type
_entity.pdbx_description
1 polymer ?
#
loop_
_entity_poly.entity_id
_entity_poly.type
_entity_poly.pdbx_seq_one_letter_code
_entity_poly.pdbx_strand_id
1 'polypeptide(L)'
;MSFEEHVPNEHLRRARHRKGWTQCTLAEMLDTDFETVSRWERGISVPSAYFREKLCTILDKSAEELGLILDLKEPLIPSASSYVFLSSSYADAESKFIARLKVSFQARGIIILSARSIKRQGAENKRKALQEAIRAARAVLLIASPEARSSRHVQETLQIARIYRSRVCTVLIDGEDWQECVPKDSGEFFAMIDARKKNDDQVFDEIIVALGGDRLTRSTTEELAELLIEPRNPFKGLNADWLHEGRDEVRLQKMLSEDVTEWERRGKSRDRLYRGTQLKEVQEWARSNSPGEREIAFLRASAAQRLRSLMYAIMVVLLLLSMTSVAGWFLLHQPQTIEPTLVTTLHDGGPGSLRSSIENAPPGSTIAFAPGLRGVIMLTDGDLQFVRNLKIKGPGANVLAISSGRSYIVHVAHSASISISGLSFKDSVIKEGILSQSFVTNEGVLNLSSCAIFHNHSANGGGGGIFNDGILTLTSSTVSYNSAEAPIGPIFGGGISNDGTLTLTNSTVSYNSVGNGDGGGISNDGTLTLTNSTVSNNSVRKGDGGGISNNGILTLTNSTVSNNSGGKGGGGGIFNIGPLNMVNSTVANNIAQTSGGGIEILGSPGKDQSSLTFCTVFGNRAARGGGIASELGSDRKVARGGGIASEPGSEGRGVRTIPAYLHITSSIIADNFSSTGPDILGSFISGGYNLIQNLSGATVNDPGHKHSTDLVGITAANLQVDSKLRDNEGSTQTLALLLGSPASDRIPSSACSVDGITTDQRGVRRPDENESLCDIGAYESAN
;
A
#
# COMPACT_ATOMS: atom_id res chain seq x y z
N MET A 1 8.26 19.74 13.29
CA MET A 1 7.89 18.84 14.40
C MET A 1 7.79 17.45 13.84
N SER A 2 8.66 16.53 14.25
CA SER A 2 8.61 15.12 13.86
C SER A 2 7.66 14.37 14.80
N PHE A 3 6.56 13.83 14.28
CA PHE A 3 5.70 12.92 15.02
C PHE A 3 6.32 11.53 14.96
N GLU A 4 6.74 10.98 16.11
CA GLU A 4 7.01 9.55 16.25
C GLU A 4 5.65 8.82 16.30
N GLU A 5 5.43 7.85 15.40
CA GLU A 5 4.28 6.96 15.46
C GLU A 5 4.38 6.07 16.71
N HIS A 6 3.51 6.29 17.69
CA HIS A 6 3.33 5.38 18.82
C HIS A 6 2.43 4.21 18.40
N VAL A 7 2.91 2.98 18.56
CA VAL A 7 2.15 1.76 18.24
C VAL A 7 1.22 1.42 19.42
N PRO A 8 -0.11 1.46 19.26
CA PRO A 8 -1.04 1.17 20.36
C PRO A 8 -0.90 -0.26 20.90
N ASN A 9 -0.94 -0.41 22.24
CA ASN A 9 -0.98 -1.71 22.90
C ASN A 9 -2.42 -2.27 22.88
N GLU A 10 -2.77 -2.85 21.73
CA GLU A 10 -4.07 -3.48 21.51
C GLU A 10 -4.30 -4.73 22.37
N HIS A 11 -3.25 -5.35 22.90
CA HIS A 11 -3.36 -6.51 23.79
C HIS A 11 -3.92 -6.13 25.16
N LEU A 12 -3.34 -5.11 25.78
CA LEU A 12 -3.83 -4.54 27.04
C LEU A 12 -5.26 -4.01 26.88
N ARG A 13 -5.53 -3.28 25.78
CA ARG A 13 -6.86 -2.74 25.46
C ARG A 13 -7.91 -3.84 25.32
N ARG A 14 -7.62 -4.89 24.54
CA ARG A 14 -8.54 -6.04 24.37
C ARG A 14 -8.78 -6.80 25.67
N ALA A 15 -7.75 -6.99 26.50
CA ALA A 15 -7.89 -7.65 27.80
C ALA A 15 -8.86 -6.89 28.71
N ARG A 16 -8.77 -5.55 28.77
CA ARG A 16 -9.71 -4.70 29.50
C ARG A 16 -11.12 -4.77 28.92
N HIS A 17 -11.28 -4.64 27.61
CA HIS A 17 -12.60 -4.69 26.96
C HIS A 17 -13.32 -6.04 27.15
N ARG A 18 -12.59 -7.17 27.18
CA ARG A 18 -13.19 -8.49 27.46
C ARG A 18 -13.77 -8.62 28.87
N LYS A 19 -13.29 -7.81 29.82
CA LYS A 19 -13.85 -7.72 31.18
C LYS A 19 -14.98 -6.69 31.28
N GLY A 20 -15.31 -6.00 30.19
CA GLY A 20 -16.34 -4.94 30.16
C GLY A 20 -15.92 -3.64 30.84
N TRP A 21 -14.63 -3.45 31.12
CA TRP A 21 -14.15 -2.32 31.92
C TRP A 21 -13.81 -1.09 31.08
N THR A 22 -14.05 0.10 31.64
CA THR A 22 -13.57 1.36 31.07
C THR A 22 -12.12 1.64 31.48
N GLN A 23 -11.43 2.57 30.82
CA GLN A 23 -10.08 2.99 31.22
C GLN A 23 -10.08 3.55 32.65
N CYS A 24 -11.13 4.27 33.06
CA CYS A 24 -11.29 4.77 34.43
C CYS A 24 -11.44 3.63 35.44
N THR A 25 -12.25 2.62 35.12
CA THR A 25 -12.43 1.43 35.97
C THR A 25 -11.12 0.68 36.19
N LEU A 26 -10.29 0.53 35.15
CA LEU A 26 -8.98 -0.10 35.28
C LEU A 26 -8.00 0.78 36.08
N ALA A 27 -8.08 2.10 35.91
CA ALA A 27 -7.24 3.05 36.64
C ALA A 27 -7.54 3.05 38.16
N GLU A 28 -8.82 2.99 38.54
CA GLU A 28 -9.26 2.85 39.93
C GLU A 28 -8.74 1.56 40.57
N MET A 29 -8.81 0.43 39.85
CA MET A 29 -8.28 -0.86 40.34
C MET A 29 -6.75 -0.88 40.49
N LEU A 30 -6.04 -0.06 39.71
CA LEU A 30 -4.58 0.03 39.74
C LEU A 30 -4.07 1.09 40.73
N ASP A 31 -4.95 1.91 41.29
CA ASP A 31 -4.62 3.10 42.08
C ASP A 31 -3.76 4.09 41.25
N THR A 32 -4.25 4.44 40.06
CA THR A 32 -3.59 5.36 39.13
C THR A 32 -4.61 6.22 38.38
N ASP A 33 -4.15 7.15 37.54
CA ASP A 33 -5.01 8.02 36.73
C ASP A 33 -5.36 7.39 35.36
N PHE A 34 -6.50 7.83 34.81
CA PHE A 34 -6.98 7.32 33.52
C PHE A 34 -6.01 7.67 32.37
N GLU A 35 -5.29 8.79 32.46
CA GLU A 35 -4.34 9.22 31.43
C GLU A 35 -3.16 8.25 31.32
N THR A 36 -2.73 7.69 32.43
CA THR A 36 -1.63 6.73 32.54
C THR A 36 -2.02 5.42 31.87
N VAL A 37 -3.23 4.90 32.14
CA VAL A 37 -3.78 3.75 31.43
C VAL A 37 -3.93 4.05 29.92
N SER A 38 -4.42 5.24 29.57
CA SER A 38 -4.56 5.69 28.18
C SER A 38 -3.21 5.81 27.45
N ARG A 39 -2.15 6.23 28.14
CA ARG A 39 -0.78 6.29 27.58
C ARG A 39 -0.22 4.89 27.34
N TRP A 40 -0.50 3.93 28.23
CA TRP A 40 -0.10 2.53 28.05
C TRP A 40 -0.84 1.88 26.87
N GLU A 41 -2.16 2.08 26.75
CA GLU A 41 -2.94 1.53 25.64
C GLU A 41 -2.60 2.17 24.29
N ARG A 42 -2.19 3.45 24.28
CA ARG A 42 -1.72 4.14 23.06
C ARG A 42 -0.25 3.87 22.74
N GLY A 43 0.46 3.10 23.56
CA GLY A 43 1.88 2.80 23.37
C GLY A 43 2.80 4.01 23.51
N ILE A 44 2.31 5.07 24.17
CA ILE A 44 3.07 6.29 24.47
C ILE A 44 4.08 6.01 25.59
N SER A 45 3.72 5.16 26.55
CA SER A 45 4.61 4.69 27.62
C SER A 45 4.34 3.23 27.95
N VAL A 46 5.29 2.58 28.61
CA VAL A 46 5.15 1.19 29.09
C VAL A 46 5.00 1.23 30.62
N PRO A 47 4.11 0.43 31.23
CA PRO A 47 3.94 0.41 32.69
C PRO A 47 5.24 0.01 33.39
N SER A 48 5.48 0.58 34.58
CA SER A 48 6.61 0.19 35.43
C SER A 48 6.48 -1.27 35.90
N ALA A 49 7.56 -1.87 36.42
CA ALA A 49 7.54 -3.26 36.89
C ALA A 49 6.40 -3.52 37.89
N TYR A 50 6.17 -2.60 38.82
CA TYR A 50 5.08 -2.64 39.79
C TYR A 50 3.69 -2.68 39.12
N PHE A 51 3.43 -1.81 38.15
CA PHE A 51 2.15 -1.79 37.46
C PHE A 51 1.96 -2.96 36.50
N ARG A 52 3.04 -3.51 35.92
CA ARG A 52 2.96 -4.73 35.10
C ARG A 52 2.50 -5.91 35.93
N GLU A 53 3.06 -6.10 37.12
CA GLU A 53 2.67 -7.19 38.02
C GLU A 53 1.20 -7.08 38.47
N LYS A 54 0.76 -5.88 38.87
CA LYS A 54 -0.65 -5.61 39.18
C LYS A 54 -1.57 -5.85 37.98
N LEU A 55 -1.20 -5.39 36.79
CA LEU A 55 -1.97 -5.60 35.55
C LEU A 55 -2.13 -7.09 35.23
N CYS A 56 -1.04 -7.85 35.33
CA CYS A 56 -1.07 -9.30 35.14
C CYS A 56 -2.02 -9.98 36.14
N THR A 57 -2.03 -9.51 37.38
CA THR A 57 -2.87 -10.06 38.45
C THR A 57 -4.35 -9.74 38.24
N ILE A 58 -4.69 -8.48 37.92
CA ILE A 58 -6.08 -8.02 37.77
C ILE A 58 -6.72 -8.57 36.49
N LEU A 59 -5.95 -8.68 35.41
CA LEU A 59 -6.44 -9.15 34.12
C LEU A 59 -6.31 -10.67 33.95
N ASP A 60 -5.65 -11.36 34.89
CA ASP A 60 -5.37 -12.80 34.88
C ASP A 60 -4.65 -13.22 33.59
N LYS A 61 -3.55 -12.52 33.28
CA LYS A 61 -2.76 -12.68 32.04
C LYS A 61 -1.28 -12.45 32.28
N SER A 62 -0.42 -13.05 31.47
CA SER A 62 1.03 -12.78 31.55
C SER A 62 1.39 -11.41 30.97
N ALA A 63 2.58 -10.89 31.30
CA ALA A 63 3.05 -9.60 30.79
C ALA A 63 3.24 -9.65 29.26
N GLU A 64 3.61 -10.80 28.73
CA GLU A 64 3.72 -11.08 27.29
C GLU A 64 2.35 -11.10 26.62
N GLU A 65 1.34 -11.75 27.22
CA GLU A 65 -0.03 -11.78 26.69
C GLU A 65 -0.70 -10.40 26.68
N LEU A 66 -0.30 -9.53 27.61
CA LEU A 66 -0.73 -8.13 27.69
C LEU A 66 0.12 -7.19 26.81
N GLY A 67 1.10 -7.71 26.06
CA GLY A 67 1.96 -6.91 25.19
C GLY A 67 2.90 -5.95 25.94
N LEU A 68 3.25 -6.27 27.19
CA LEU A 68 4.07 -5.45 28.10
C LEU A 68 5.56 -5.83 28.07
N ILE A 69 5.92 -6.96 27.43
CA ILE A 69 7.30 -7.41 27.21
C ILE A 69 7.42 -7.86 25.75
N LEU A 70 8.34 -7.23 25.01
CA LEU A 70 8.73 -7.66 23.66
C LEU A 70 9.88 -8.67 23.80
N ASP A 71 9.65 -9.91 23.41
CA ASP A 71 10.62 -11.00 23.49
C ASP A 71 11.81 -10.72 22.55
N LEU A 72 12.98 -10.43 23.12
CA LEU A 72 14.25 -10.29 22.40
C LEU A 72 15.05 -11.56 22.61
N LYS A 73 14.75 -12.61 21.83
CA LYS A 73 15.70 -13.70 21.60
C LYS A 73 16.39 -13.51 20.24
N GLU A 74 17.70 -13.30 20.36
CA GLU A 74 18.79 -13.34 19.36
C GLU A 74 19.16 -12.08 18.55
N PRO A 75 20.47 -11.91 18.23
CA PRO A 75 21.16 -10.62 18.32
C PRO A 75 21.12 -9.76 17.06
N LEU A 76 21.09 -8.45 17.30
CA LEU A 76 21.04 -7.30 16.38
C LEU A 76 22.32 -7.05 15.54
N ILE A 77 23.04 -8.09 15.13
CA ILE A 77 24.18 -7.93 14.21
C ILE A 77 23.94 -8.84 13.00
N PRO A 78 23.58 -8.28 11.83
CA PRO A 78 23.49 -9.04 10.59
C PRO A 78 24.84 -9.73 10.32
N SER A 79 24.82 -10.95 9.78
CA SER A 79 26.03 -11.66 9.36
C SER A 79 26.90 -10.79 8.43
N ALA A 80 28.23 -11.00 8.50
CA ALA A 80 29.31 -10.12 8.03
C ALA A 80 29.40 -9.80 6.52
N SER A 81 28.32 -9.98 5.76
CA SER A 81 28.31 -9.92 4.30
C SER A 81 27.29 -8.92 3.71
N SER A 82 26.43 -8.29 4.53
CA SER A 82 25.23 -7.61 4.01
C SER A 82 25.09 -6.11 4.34
N TYR A 83 26.06 -5.46 4.99
CA TYR A 83 25.92 -4.04 5.36
C TYR A 83 27.21 -3.21 5.32
N VAL A 84 27.03 -1.89 5.19
CA VAL A 84 28.08 -0.86 5.26
C VAL A 84 27.91 -0.08 6.56
N PHE A 85 29.02 0.25 7.22
CA PHE A 85 29.00 1.05 8.45
C PHE A 85 29.23 2.53 8.14
N LEU A 86 28.26 3.39 8.48
CA LEU A 86 28.31 4.83 8.25
C LEU A 86 28.99 5.56 9.42
N SER A 87 30.02 6.34 9.08
CA SER A 87 30.75 7.25 9.96
C SER A 87 30.49 8.69 9.55
N SER A 88 29.86 9.48 10.43
CA SER A 88 29.47 10.88 10.15
C SER A 88 29.49 11.72 11.44
N SER A 89 29.68 13.04 11.33
CA SER A 89 29.60 14.00 12.44
C SER A 89 28.16 14.36 12.84
N TYR A 90 27.20 14.12 11.94
CA TYR A 90 25.77 14.46 12.07
C TYR A 90 25.47 15.96 12.02
N ALA A 91 26.33 16.77 11.41
CA ALA A 91 26.00 18.14 11.04
C ALA A 91 24.75 18.20 10.12
N ASP A 92 24.03 19.32 10.09
CA ASP A 92 22.78 19.45 9.32
C ASP A 92 22.98 19.16 7.83
N ALA A 93 24.11 19.60 7.25
CA ALA A 93 24.47 19.30 5.86
C ALA A 93 24.66 17.79 5.62
N GLU A 94 25.37 17.10 6.52
CA GLU A 94 25.51 15.64 6.48
C GLU A 94 24.18 14.94 6.70
N SER A 95 23.32 15.44 7.58
CA SER A 95 22.03 14.80 7.88
C SER A 95 21.12 14.75 6.65
N LYS A 96 21.10 15.81 5.85
CA LYS A 96 20.35 15.90 4.59
C LYS A 96 20.91 14.93 3.55
N PHE A 97 22.24 14.88 3.39
CA PHE A 97 22.91 13.95 2.48
C PHE A 97 22.67 12.49 2.90
N ILE A 98 22.85 12.18 4.20
CA ILE A 98 22.65 10.84 4.76
C ILE A 98 21.19 10.39 4.64
N ALA A 99 20.21 11.28 4.80
CA ALA A 99 18.80 10.94 4.59
C ALA A 99 18.55 10.46 3.15
N ARG A 100 19.09 11.18 2.16
CA ARG A 100 18.97 10.80 0.74
C ARG A 100 19.78 9.54 0.41
N LEU A 101 21.00 9.43 0.93
CA LEU A 101 21.85 8.24 0.82
C LEU A 101 21.14 7.01 1.36
N LYS A 102 20.50 7.10 2.54
CA LYS A 102 19.75 6.00 3.14
C LYS A 102 18.57 5.57 2.27
N VAL A 103 17.80 6.52 1.77
CA VAL A 103 16.67 6.23 0.85
C VAL A 103 17.19 5.53 -0.41
N SER A 104 18.27 6.04 -0.99
CA SER A 104 18.87 5.50 -2.22
C SER A 104 19.49 4.11 -2.01
N PHE A 105 20.19 3.88 -0.90
CA PHE A 105 20.82 2.60 -0.58
C PHE A 105 19.78 1.55 -0.16
N GLN A 106 18.73 1.97 0.57
CA GLN A 106 17.59 1.11 0.91
C GLN A 106 16.83 0.67 -0.35
N ALA A 107 16.63 1.58 -1.31
CA ALA A 107 16.04 1.24 -2.61
C ALA A 107 16.89 0.23 -3.40
N ARG A 108 18.19 0.15 -3.13
CA ARG A 108 19.14 -0.78 -3.76
C ARG A 108 19.51 -1.98 -2.89
N GLY A 109 18.79 -2.22 -1.78
CA GLY A 109 18.99 -3.38 -0.90
C GLY A 109 20.26 -3.36 -0.03
N ILE A 110 20.94 -2.21 0.08
CA ILE A 110 22.16 -2.06 0.88
C ILE A 110 21.79 -1.58 2.28
N ILE A 111 22.11 -2.38 3.29
CA ILE A 111 21.87 -2.02 4.69
C ILE A 111 22.96 -1.06 5.17
N ILE A 112 22.56 0.06 5.77
CA ILE A 112 23.46 1.02 6.41
C ILE A 112 23.29 0.93 7.93
N LEU A 113 24.35 0.56 8.64
CA LEU A 113 24.41 0.65 10.11
C LEU A 113 25.20 1.89 10.54
N SER A 114 24.82 2.48 11.68
CA SER A 114 25.61 3.56 12.30
C SER A 114 25.62 3.42 13.81
N ALA A 115 26.50 4.16 14.48
CA ALA A 115 26.60 4.15 15.94
C ALA A 115 25.29 4.49 16.66
N ARG A 116 24.36 5.25 16.03
CA ARG A 116 23.01 5.51 16.61
C ARG A 116 22.12 4.28 16.58
N SER A 117 22.19 3.45 15.54
CA SER A 117 21.36 2.22 15.44
C SER A 117 21.67 1.22 16.56
N ILE A 118 22.83 1.35 17.20
CA ILE A 118 23.33 0.46 18.27
C ILE A 118 22.90 0.95 19.68
N LYS A 119 22.22 2.11 19.82
CA LYS A 119 21.99 2.80 21.11
C LYS A 119 21.05 2.13 22.14
N ARG A 120 20.43 0.97 21.88
CA ARG A 120 19.46 0.33 22.80
C ARG A 120 20.05 -0.64 23.85
N GLN A 121 21.38 -0.78 23.97
CA GLN A 121 22.01 -1.66 24.98
C GLN A 121 22.80 -0.87 26.06
N GLY A 122 22.99 -1.46 27.24
CA GLY A 122 23.71 -0.87 28.38
C GLY A 122 25.15 -0.41 28.07
N ALA A 123 25.68 0.53 28.85
CA ALA A 123 26.90 1.30 28.52
C ALA A 123 28.15 0.45 28.24
N GLU A 124 28.38 -0.65 28.97
CA GLU A 124 29.52 -1.56 28.73
C GLU A 124 29.41 -2.37 27.44
N ASN A 125 28.18 -2.68 27.01
CA ASN A 125 27.95 -3.45 25.78
C ASN A 125 28.04 -2.60 24.51
N LYS A 126 27.98 -1.26 24.61
CA LYS A 126 27.99 -0.36 23.44
C LYS A 126 29.30 -0.38 22.67
N ARG A 127 30.45 -0.35 23.36
CA ARG A 127 31.77 -0.34 22.69
C ARG A 127 32.07 -1.67 22.03
N LYS A 128 31.71 -2.78 22.68
CA LYS A 128 31.85 -4.13 22.12
C LYS A 128 30.95 -4.33 20.90
N ALA A 129 29.68 -3.92 20.99
CA ALA A 129 28.75 -3.96 19.85
C ALA A 129 29.21 -3.06 18.69
N LEU A 130 29.79 -1.90 18.97
CA LEU A 130 30.38 -1.02 17.96
C LEU A 130 31.60 -1.67 17.28
N GLN A 131 32.47 -2.32 18.05
CA GLN A 131 33.63 -3.07 17.53
C GLN A 131 33.20 -4.25 16.67
N GLU A 132 32.22 -5.04 17.11
CA GLU A 132 31.65 -6.16 16.36
C GLU A 132 30.96 -5.68 15.09
N ALA A 133 30.20 -4.58 15.15
CA ALA A 133 29.53 -4.01 13.99
C ALA A 133 30.50 -3.46 12.95
N ILE A 134 31.60 -2.81 13.34
CA ILE A 134 32.61 -2.31 12.40
C ILE A 134 33.46 -3.45 11.84
N ARG A 135 33.76 -4.47 12.65
CA ARG A 135 34.49 -5.66 12.22
C ARG A 135 33.70 -6.48 11.20
N ALA A 136 32.39 -6.64 11.41
CA ALA A 136 31.50 -7.38 10.51
C ALA A 136 31.01 -6.55 9.31
N ALA A 137 31.25 -5.23 9.30
CA ALA A 137 30.90 -4.38 8.17
C ALA A 137 31.79 -4.68 6.96
N ARG A 138 31.18 -4.71 5.76
CA ARG A 138 31.92 -4.91 4.51
C ARG A 138 32.87 -3.75 4.20
N ALA A 139 32.46 -2.54 4.56
CA ALA A 139 33.27 -1.33 4.49
C ALA A 139 32.73 -0.29 5.47
N VAL A 140 33.58 0.70 5.78
CA VAL A 140 33.21 1.91 6.51
C VAL A 140 33.06 3.04 5.50
N LEU A 141 31.90 3.67 5.47
CA LEU A 141 31.61 4.86 4.66
C LEU A 141 31.79 6.10 5.52
N LEU A 142 32.84 6.87 5.27
CA LEU A 142 33.13 8.13 5.94
C LEU A 142 32.53 9.30 5.14
N ILE A 143 31.63 10.05 5.78
CA ILE A 143 31.17 11.33 5.25
C ILE A 143 32.14 12.41 5.75
N ALA A 144 32.91 13.00 4.84
CA ALA A 144 33.90 14.02 5.13
C ALA A 144 33.31 15.43 5.00
N SER A 145 33.56 16.23 6.03
CA SER A 145 33.16 17.63 6.21
C SER A 145 34.11 18.28 7.24
N PRO A 146 34.17 19.63 7.36
CA PRO A 146 34.93 20.29 8.42
C PRO A 146 34.57 19.78 9.83
N GLU A 147 33.30 19.44 10.06
CA GLU A 147 32.78 18.91 11.32
C GLU A 147 33.18 17.45 11.56
N ALA A 148 33.30 16.64 10.51
CA ALA A 148 33.79 15.26 10.59
C ALA A 148 35.21 15.17 11.12
N ARG A 149 36.07 16.14 10.79
CA ARG A 149 37.46 16.19 11.27
C ARG A 149 37.57 16.29 12.79
N SER A 150 36.70 17.06 13.43
CA SER A 150 36.70 17.31 14.87
C SER A 150 35.77 16.39 15.67
N SER A 151 34.96 15.56 15.00
CA SER A 151 34.01 14.67 15.64
C SER A 151 34.67 13.48 16.35
N ARG A 152 34.50 13.41 17.68
CA ARG A 152 34.95 12.29 18.51
C ARG A 152 34.36 10.94 18.07
N HIS A 153 33.12 10.93 17.57
CA HIS A 153 32.44 9.72 17.09
C HIS A 153 33.05 9.18 15.79
N VAL A 154 33.44 10.09 14.88
CA VAL A 154 34.10 9.73 13.63
C VAL A 154 35.50 9.20 13.91
N GLN A 155 36.25 9.85 14.81
CA GLN A 155 37.58 9.41 15.22
C GLN A 155 37.55 8.02 15.89
N GLU A 156 36.59 7.76 16.78
CA GLU A 156 36.43 6.44 17.42
C GLU A 156 36.09 5.35 16.38
N THR A 157 35.22 5.63 15.43
CA THR A 157 34.86 4.69 14.35
C THR A 157 36.06 4.37 13.46
N LEU A 158 36.86 5.37 13.07
CA LEU A 158 38.07 5.19 12.26
C LEU A 158 39.18 4.47 13.03
N GLN A 159 39.33 4.73 14.33
CA GLN A 159 40.28 4.01 15.18
C GLN A 159 39.94 2.52 15.24
N ILE A 160 38.66 2.17 15.39
CA ILE A 160 38.19 0.78 15.37
C ILE A 160 38.38 0.15 13.98
N ALA A 161 38.02 0.87 12.92
CA ALA A 161 38.23 0.42 11.54
C ALA A 161 39.71 0.10 11.26
N ARG A 162 40.63 0.91 11.79
CA ARG A 162 42.07 0.69 11.69
C ARG A 162 42.54 -0.56 12.43
N ILE A 163 42.04 -0.80 13.65
CA ILE A 163 42.37 -2.00 14.43
C ILE A 163 42.00 -3.27 13.64
N TYR A 164 40.85 -3.25 12.95
CA TYR A 164 40.36 -4.39 12.17
C TYR A 164 40.75 -4.37 10.68
N ARG A 165 41.53 -3.38 10.23
CA ARG A 165 41.89 -3.17 8.81
C ARG A 165 40.67 -3.13 7.88
N SER A 166 39.56 -2.57 8.34
CA SER A 166 38.35 -2.40 7.54
C SER A 166 38.59 -1.43 6.37
N ARG A 167 38.00 -1.71 5.20
CA ARG A 167 38.09 -0.83 4.02
C ARG A 167 37.31 0.46 4.28
N VAL A 168 37.94 1.62 4.11
CA VAL A 168 37.29 2.93 4.27
C VAL A 168 37.07 3.59 2.91
N CYS A 169 35.82 3.95 2.61
CA CYS A 169 35.42 4.77 1.48
C CYS A 169 35.02 6.16 1.99
N THR A 170 35.60 7.22 1.42
CA THR A 170 35.41 8.59 1.90
C THR A 170 34.66 9.43 0.87
N VAL A 171 33.62 10.12 1.31
CA VAL A 171 32.76 10.98 0.48
C VAL A 171 32.82 12.41 1.01
N LEU A 172 33.40 13.32 0.25
CA LEU A 172 33.49 14.74 0.61
C LEU A 172 32.21 15.45 0.20
N ILE A 173 31.47 15.96 1.18
CA ILE A 173 30.19 16.64 0.93
C ILE A 173 30.26 18.16 1.16
N ASP A 174 31.26 18.64 1.93
CA ASP A 174 31.41 20.04 2.32
C ASP A 174 32.85 20.38 2.72
N GLY A 175 33.22 21.66 2.76
CA GLY A 175 34.57 22.21 3.00
C GLY A 175 35.40 22.36 1.73
N GLU A 176 36.48 23.17 1.76
CA GLU A 176 37.28 23.53 0.56
C GLU A 176 38.24 22.41 0.14
N ASP A 177 39.01 21.88 1.11
CA ASP A 177 40.06 20.89 0.89
C ASP A 177 39.84 19.58 1.67
N TRP A 178 40.26 18.46 1.05
CA TRP A 178 40.23 17.13 1.67
C TRP A 178 41.02 17.07 2.99
N GLN A 179 42.16 17.76 3.05
CA GLN A 179 42.98 17.81 4.27
C GLN A 179 42.28 18.53 5.42
N GLU A 180 41.26 19.35 5.15
CA GLU A 180 40.49 20.09 6.15
C GLU A 180 39.26 19.35 6.66
N CYS A 181 38.79 18.36 5.89
CA CYS A 181 37.54 17.65 6.14
C CYS A 181 37.74 16.20 6.62
N VAL A 182 38.97 15.70 6.50
CA VAL A 182 39.34 14.33 6.87
C VAL A 182 40.17 14.34 8.17
N PRO A 183 39.83 13.50 9.18
CA PRO A 183 40.65 13.34 10.38
C PRO A 183 42.11 12.96 10.05
N LYS A 184 43.09 13.57 10.73
CA LYS A 184 44.53 13.42 10.41
C LYS A 184 45.07 11.97 10.49
N ASP A 185 44.35 11.07 11.17
CA ASP A 185 44.77 9.69 11.46
C ASP A 185 43.86 8.61 10.82
N SER A 186 43.22 8.94 9.70
CA SER A 186 42.13 8.16 9.09
C SER A 186 42.53 6.88 8.34
N GLY A 187 43.83 6.59 8.18
CA GLY A 187 44.33 5.39 7.48
C GLY A 187 44.31 5.50 5.95
N GLU A 188 44.66 4.40 5.26
CA GLU A 188 44.59 4.33 3.79
C GLU A 188 43.13 4.25 3.33
N PHE A 189 42.75 5.15 2.42
CA PHE A 189 41.44 5.17 1.80
C PHE A 189 41.43 4.33 0.53
N PHE A 190 40.47 3.43 0.42
CA PHE A 190 40.31 2.62 -0.78
C PHE A 190 39.61 3.40 -1.91
N ALA A 191 38.77 4.38 -1.56
CA ALA A 191 38.08 5.24 -2.53
C ALA A 191 37.82 6.63 -1.94
N MET A 192 38.00 7.68 -2.75
CA MET A 192 37.73 9.08 -2.40
C MET A 192 36.82 9.70 -3.45
N ILE A 193 35.60 10.10 -3.04
CA ILE A 193 34.53 10.59 -3.93
C ILE A 193 34.17 12.03 -3.55
N ASP A 194 34.32 12.98 -4.47
CA ASP A 194 33.96 14.38 -4.27
C ASP A 194 32.49 14.61 -4.66
N ALA A 195 31.59 14.61 -3.67
CA ALA A 195 30.16 14.77 -3.89
C ALA A 195 29.76 16.21 -4.25
N ARG A 196 30.62 17.20 -3.99
CA ARG A 196 30.34 18.62 -4.30
C ARG A 196 30.29 18.89 -5.81
N LYS A 197 30.96 18.05 -6.61
CA LYS A 197 31.12 18.23 -8.07
C LYS A 197 30.16 17.39 -8.90
N LYS A 198 29.29 16.62 -8.24
CA LYS A 198 28.43 15.61 -8.86
C LYS A 198 27.04 15.70 -8.25
N ASN A 199 26.01 15.25 -8.98
CA ASN A 199 24.69 15.11 -8.38
C ASN A 199 24.67 13.86 -7.47
N ASP A 200 23.73 13.85 -6.51
CA ASP A 200 23.68 12.80 -5.48
C ASP A 200 23.58 11.38 -6.08
N ASP A 201 22.84 11.20 -7.16
CA ASP A 201 22.68 9.88 -7.81
C ASP A 201 23.99 9.35 -8.41
N GLN A 202 24.77 10.20 -9.08
CA GLN A 202 26.11 9.83 -9.58
C GLN A 202 27.07 9.50 -8.45
N VAL A 203 27.01 10.25 -7.34
CA VAL A 203 27.81 9.99 -6.15
C VAL A 203 27.45 8.62 -5.56
N PHE A 204 26.16 8.30 -5.47
CA PHE A 204 25.68 7.04 -4.92
C PHE A 204 26.09 5.85 -5.78
N ASP A 205 25.99 5.95 -7.11
CA ASP A 205 26.44 4.90 -8.02
C ASP A 205 27.95 4.69 -7.93
N GLU A 206 28.75 5.76 -7.83
CA GLU A 206 30.20 5.67 -7.66
C GLU A 206 30.60 5.03 -6.32
N ILE A 207 29.87 5.32 -5.23
CA ILE A 207 30.06 4.63 -3.95
C ILE A 207 29.80 3.13 -4.12
N ILE A 208 28.74 2.73 -4.82
CA ILE A 208 28.39 1.32 -5.04
C ILE A 208 29.46 0.61 -5.87
N VAL A 209 29.95 1.25 -6.93
CA VAL A 209 31.06 0.74 -7.75
C VAL A 209 32.32 0.57 -6.90
N ALA A 210 32.66 1.57 -6.08
CA ALA A 210 33.80 1.49 -5.15
C ALA A 210 33.64 0.37 -4.11
N LEU A 211 32.42 0.06 -3.68
CA LEU A 211 32.13 -1.05 -2.76
C LEU A 211 32.15 -2.43 -3.44
N GLY A 212 32.36 -2.49 -4.76
CA GLY A 212 32.58 -3.69 -5.58
C GLY A 212 31.30 -4.24 -6.20
N GLY A 213 30.62 -3.43 -7.02
CA GLY A 213 29.28 -3.62 -7.60
C GLY A 213 28.86 -5.04 -8.05
N ASP A 214 29.77 -5.87 -8.56
CA ASP A 214 29.45 -7.25 -9.00
C ASP A 214 29.41 -8.31 -7.88
N ARG A 215 29.83 -7.97 -6.67
CA ARG A 215 29.85 -8.87 -5.49
C ARG A 215 28.80 -8.48 -4.43
N LEU A 216 27.94 -7.50 -4.70
CA LEU A 216 26.86 -7.07 -3.80
C LEU A 216 25.51 -7.74 -4.10
N THR A 217 25.40 -8.43 -5.25
CA THR A 217 24.18 -9.09 -5.74
C THR A 217 24.23 -10.63 -5.74
N ARG A 218 25.35 -11.23 -5.31
CA ARG A 218 25.53 -12.69 -5.29
C ARG A 218 25.50 -13.22 -3.85
N SER A 219 24.45 -13.95 -3.53
CA SER A 219 24.33 -14.74 -2.29
C SER A 219 25.53 -15.66 -2.12
N THR A 220 26.22 -15.51 -1.00
CA THR A 220 27.33 -16.35 -0.55
C THR A 220 26.82 -17.71 -0.08
N THR A 221 26.87 -18.71 -0.96
CA THR A 221 26.90 -20.14 -0.58
C THR A 221 28.13 -20.89 -1.11
N GLU A 222 29.06 -20.22 -1.78
CA GLU A 222 30.24 -20.89 -2.40
C GLU A 222 31.62 -20.54 -1.77
N GLU A 223 31.71 -19.67 -0.76
CA GLU A 223 33.01 -19.26 -0.18
C GLU A 223 33.21 -19.67 1.30
N LEU A 224 32.59 -20.77 1.74
CA LEU A 224 32.76 -21.34 3.09
C LEU A 224 33.05 -22.85 3.13
N ALA A 225 33.51 -23.42 2.01
CA ALA A 225 33.88 -24.84 1.92
C ALA A 225 35.41 -25.10 1.85
N GLU A 226 36.26 -24.09 2.09
CA GLU A 226 37.70 -24.22 1.81
C GLU A 226 38.64 -23.92 2.99
N LEU A 227 38.23 -24.16 4.25
CA LEU A 227 39.16 -23.96 5.39
C LEU A 227 39.03 -24.89 6.59
N LEU A 228 38.43 -26.07 6.44
CA LEU A 228 38.50 -27.13 7.47
C LEU A 228 38.47 -28.50 6.81
N ILE A 229 39.64 -29.15 6.68
CA ILE A 229 39.91 -30.59 6.89
C ILE A 229 41.41 -30.79 6.58
N GLU A 230 42.21 -31.04 7.62
CA GLU A 230 43.52 -31.69 7.42
C GLU A 230 43.28 -33.13 6.95
N PRO A 231 43.94 -33.63 5.89
CA PRO A 231 43.88 -35.04 5.57
C PRO A 231 44.68 -35.84 6.60
N ARG A 232 43.96 -36.65 7.38
CA ARG A 232 44.53 -37.74 8.17
C ARG A 232 45.38 -38.64 7.26
N ASN A 233 46.64 -38.77 7.65
CA ASN A 233 47.63 -39.71 7.11
C ASN A 233 47.05 -41.14 6.99
N PRO A 234 46.89 -41.71 5.78
CA PRO A 234 46.32 -43.05 5.57
C PRO A 234 47.29 -44.21 5.83
N PHE A 235 48.55 -43.96 6.21
CA PHE A 235 49.58 -45.02 6.23
C PHE A 235 50.12 -45.33 7.63
N LYS A 236 49.23 -45.43 8.62
CA LYS A 236 49.59 -46.01 9.91
C LYS A 236 49.23 -47.49 9.94
N GLY A 237 50.20 -48.31 9.55
CA GLY A 237 50.22 -49.74 9.77
C GLY A 237 50.19 -50.55 8.49
N LEU A 238 51.38 -50.93 8.01
CA LEU A 238 51.68 -52.23 7.42
C LEU A 238 53.22 -52.37 7.35
N ASN A 239 53.72 -53.47 7.90
CA ASN A 239 55.12 -53.78 8.13
C ASN A 239 55.90 -54.08 6.83
N ALA A 240 57.22 -54.03 6.99
CA ALA A 240 58.32 -54.20 6.06
C ALA A 240 58.31 -55.48 5.20
N ASP A 241 59.05 -55.42 4.06
CA ASP A 241 60.10 -56.41 3.70
C ASP A 241 60.50 -56.49 2.20
N TRP A 242 60.30 -55.45 1.37
CA TRP A 242 60.76 -55.51 -0.04
C TRP A 242 61.45 -54.26 -0.62
N LEU A 243 62.05 -53.41 0.20
CA LEU A 243 62.59 -52.11 -0.25
C LEU A 243 64.04 -51.86 0.15
N HIS A 244 64.92 -52.86 -0.05
CA HIS A 244 66.36 -52.71 0.24
C HIS A 244 67.34 -52.99 -0.92
N GLU A 245 66.91 -53.41 -2.12
CA GLU A 245 67.87 -53.74 -3.19
C GLU A 245 67.98 -52.75 -4.37
N GLY A 246 67.43 -51.54 -4.28
CA GLY A 246 67.52 -50.56 -5.40
C GLY A 246 68.04 -49.17 -5.05
N ARG A 247 68.36 -48.88 -3.78
CA ARG A 247 68.59 -47.49 -3.35
C ARG A 247 69.96 -46.94 -3.73
N ASP A 248 70.98 -47.77 -3.84
CA ASP A 248 72.33 -47.30 -4.13
C ASP A 248 72.55 -47.10 -5.64
N GLU A 249 71.94 -47.93 -6.48
CA GLU A 249 71.99 -47.77 -7.93
C GLU A 249 71.17 -46.57 -8.43
N VAL A 250 69.98 -46.34 -7.86
CA VAL A 250 69.16 -45.17 -8.19
C VAL A 250 69.80 -43.87 -7.68
N ARG A 251 70.53 -43.92 -6.55
CA ARG A 251 71.34 -42.77 -6.09
C ARG A 251 72.49 -42.48 -7.03
N LEU A 252 73.20 -43.50 -7.51
CA LEU A 252 74.31 -43.34 -8.45
C LEU A 252 73.82 -42.76 -9.79
N GLN A 253 72.70 -43.27 -10.31
CA GLN A 253 72.09 -42.79 -11.56
C GLN A 253 71.62 -41.33 -11.44
N LYS A 254 71.00 -40.96 -10.32
CA LYS A 254 70.57 -39.59 -10.06
C LYS A 254 71.74 -38.62 -9.94
N MET A 255 72.80 -39.02 -9.24
CA MET A 255 74.02 -38.21 -9.09
C MET A 255 74.70 -37.98 -10.44
N LEU A 256 74.81 -39.01 -11.29
CA LEU A 256 75.36 -38.91 -12.65
C LEU A 256 74.53 -37.99 -13.56
N SER A 257 73.20 -38.06 -13.49
CA SER A 257 72.33 -37.15 -14.26
C SER A 257 72.43 -35.70 -13.80
N GLU A 258 72.54 -35.45 -12.50
CA GLU A 258 72.68 -34.10 -11.94
C GLU A 258 74.05 -33.50 -12.30
N ASP A 259 75.13 -34.28 -12.22
CA ASP A 259 76.50 -33.85 -12.59
C ASP A 259 76.61 -33.52 -14.10
N VAL A 260 76.03 -34.34 -14.98
CA VAL A 260 76.00 -34.08 -16.44
C VAL A 260 75.25 -32.79 -16.74
N THR A 261 74.08 -32.61 -16.11
CA THR A 261 73.24 -31.42 -16.32
C THR A 261 73.95 -30.14 -15.85
N GLU A 262 74.68 -30.21 -14.73
CA GLU A 262 75.49 -29.10 -14.21
C GLU A 262 76.70 -28.78 -15.10
N TRP A 263 77.34 -29.79 -15.68
CA TRP A 263 78.53 -29.61 -16.53
C TRP A 263 78.21 -29.06 -17.92
N GLU A 264 77.07 -29.45 -18.48
CA GLU A 264 76.53 -28.86 -19.71
C GLU A 264 76.12 -27.41 -19.53
N ARG A 265 75.51 -27.07 -18.38
CA ARG A 265 75.16 -25.68 -18.04
C ARG A 265 76.40 -24.78 -17.96
N ARG A 266 77.58 -25.35 -17.72
CA ARG A 266 78.87 -24.64 -17.67
C ARG A 266 79.65 -24.65 -18.99
N GLY A 267 79.08 -25.19 -20.07
CA GLY A 267 79.63 -25.09 -21.44
C GLY A 267 80.92 -25.90 -21.69
N LYS A 268 81.19 -26.97 -20.93
CA LYS A 268 82.38 -27.83 -21.10
C LYS A 268 82.03 -29.13 -21.85
N SER A 269 82.97 -29.69 -22.62
CA SER A 269 82.71 -30.94 -23.37
C SER A 269 82.50 -32.14 -22.44
N ARG A 270 81.56 -33.01 -22.82
CA ARG A 270 81.12 -34.19 -22.05
C ARG A 270 82.28 -35.18 -21.81
N ASP A 271 83.24 -35.21 -22.71
CA ASP A 271 84.38 -36.15 -22.75
C ASP A 271 85.41 -35.93 -21.63
N ARG A 272 85.21 -34.90 -20.77
CA ARG A 272 86.10 -34.57 -19.66
C ARG A 272 85.43 -34.60 -18.28
N LEU A 273 84.17 -35.05 -18.17
CA LEU A 273 83.39 -34.97 -16.94
C LEU A 273 83.99 -35.79 -15.79
N TYR A 274 84.53 -36.98 -16.08
CA TYR A 274 85.18 -37.86 -15.08
C TYR A 274 86.59 -38.24 -15.54
N ARG A 275 87.56 -38.32 -14.60
CA ARG A 275 88.94 -38.79 -14.84
C ARG A 275 89.35 -39.80 -13.76
N GLY A 276 90.21 -40.76 -14.14
CA GLY A 276 90.72 -41.76 -13.20
C GLY A 276 89.68 -42.81 -12.82
N THR A 277 89.70 -43.26 -11.56
CA THR A 277 88.91 -44.38 -11.04
C THR A 277 87.40 -44.22 -11.21
N GLN A 278 86.87 -43.00 -11.16
CA GLN A 278 85.44 -42.71 -11.36
C GLN A 278 84.93 -42.97 -12.78
N LEU A 279 85.76 -42.75 -13.82
CA LEU A 279 85.38 -43.03 -15.21
C LEU A 279 85.28 -44.54 -15.45
N LYS A 280 86.08 -45.33 -14.71
CA LYS A 280 86.14 -46.80 -14.83
C LYS A 280 84.87 -47.45 -14.26
N GLU A 281 84.40 -46.97 -13.11
CA GLU A 281 83.13 -47.41 -12.49
C GLU A 281 81.91 -47.07 -13.37
N VAL A 282 81.89 -45.88 -13.99
CA VAL A 282 80.80 -45.48 -14.90
C VAL A 282 80.79 -46.30 -16.19
N GLN A 283 81.96 -46.64 -16.74
CA GLN A 283 82.06 -47.46 -17.95
C GLN A 283 81.76 -48.95 -17.70
N GLU A 284 82.08 -49.49 -16.52
CA GLU A 284 81.71 -50.85 -16.12
C GLU A 284 80.20 -50.97 -15.83
N TRP A 285 79.58 -49.96 -15.22
CA TRP A 285 78.12 -49.87 -15.05
C TRP A 285 77.38 -49.76 -16.40
N ALA A 286 77.85 -48.92 -17.33
CA ALA A 286 77.22 -48.78 -18.65
C ALA A 286 77.29 -50.05 -19.51
N ARG A 287 78.32 -50.89 -19.34
CA ARG A 287 78.45 -52.17 -20.03
C ARG A 287 77.59 -53.29 -19.44
N SER A 288 77.20 -53.17 -18.16
CA SER A 288 76.40 -54.18 -17.45
C SER A 288 74.88 -53.90 -17.50
N ASN A 289 74.46 -52.66 -17.77
CA ASN A 289 73.05 -52.23 -17.79
C ASN A 289 72.59 -51.65 -19.15
N SER A 290 72.87 -52.35 -20.26
CA SER A 290 72.25 -52.02 -21.55
C SER A 290 70.93 -52.79 -21.71
N PRO A 291 69.76 -52.13 -21.84
CA PRO A 291 68.48 -52.81 -21.90
C PRO A 291 68.39 -53.70 -23.14
N GLY A 292 68.00 -54.97 -22.96
CA GLY A 292 67.86 -55.92 -24.05
C GLY A 292 66.68 -55.56 -24.99
N GLU A 293 66.70 -56.01 -26.24
CA GLU A 293 65.66 -55.70 -27.25
C GLU A 293 64.22 -56.00 -26.77
N ARG A 294 64.05 -57.02 -25.91
CA ARG A 294 62.74 -57.38 -25.32
C ARG A 294 62.26 -56.38 -24.26
N GLU A 295 63.18 -55.74 -23.55
CA GLU A 295 62.87 -54.75 -22.52
C GLU A 295 62.46 -53.41 -23.15
N ILE A 296 63.10 -53.02 -24.26
CA ILE A 296 62.69 -51.87 -25.09
C ILE A 296 61.30 -52.11 -25.70
N ALA A 297 61.02 -53.34 -26.15
CA ALA A 297 59.70 -53.72 -26.65
C ALA A 297 58.62 -53.68 -25.55
N PHE A 298 58.93 -54.17 -24.34
CA PHE A 298 58.03 -54.12 -23.18
C PHE A 298 57.75 -52.68 -22.72
N LEU A 299 58.76 -51.81 -22.66
CA LEU A 299 58.59 -50.40 -22.28
C LEU A 299 57.75 -49.61 -23.31
N ARG A 300 57.93 -49.88 -24.61
CA ARG A 300 57.09 -49.29 -25.67
C ARG A 300 55.64 -49.79 -25.62
N ALA A 301 55.41 -51.07 -25.32
CA ALA A 301 54.06 -51.64 -25.15
C ALA A 301 53.37 -51.12 -23.87
N SER A 302 54.11 -50.97 -22.77
CA SER A 302 53.61 -50.45 -21.49
C SER A 302 53.22 -48.98 -21.56
N ALA A 303 53.97 -48.15 -22.30
CA ALA A 303 53.62 -46.75 -22.55
C ALA A 303 52.32 -46.59 -23.36
N ALA A 304 52.10 -47.43 -24.38
CA ALA A 304 50.88 -47.40 -25.19
C ALA A 304 49.64 -47.90 -24.42
N GLN A 305 49.79 -48.90 -23.55
CA GLN A 305 48.71 -49.42 -22.70
C GLN A 305 48.29 -48.40 -21.63
N ARG A 306 49.25 -47.70 -20.99
CA ARG A 306 48.98 -46.67 -19.97
C ARG A 306 48.24 -45.46 -20.53
N LEU A 307 48.55 -45.04 -21.76
CA LEU A 307 47.82 -43.98 -22.45
C LEU A 307 46.37 -44.37 -22.77
N ARG A 308 46.12 -45.61 -23.19
CA ARG A 308 44.76 -46.11 -23.46
C ARG A 308 43.95 -46.28 -22.17
N SER A 309 44.53 -46.87 -21.12
CA SER A 309 43.82 -47.03 -19.84
C SER A 309 43.54 -45.68 -19.16
N LEU A 310 44.45 -44.70 -19.29
CA LEU A 310 44.23 -43.34 -18.83
C LEU A 310 43.13 -42.65 -19.65
N MET A 311 43.12 -42.81 -20.98
CA MET A 311 42.05 -42.29 -21.84
C MET A 311 40.68 -42.89 -21.49
N TYR A 312 40.58 -44.22 -21.29
CA TYR A 312 39.32 -44.85 -20.91
C TYR A 312 38.85 -44.43 -19.52
N ALA A 313 39.77 -44.30 -18.55
CA ALA A 313 39.44 -43.80 -17.22
C ALA A 313 38.97 -42.35 -17.26
N ILE A 314 39.67 -41.48 -18.02
CA ILE A 314 39.26 -40.09 -18.25
C ILE A 314 37.90 -40.04 -18.95
N MET A 315 37.65 -40.87 -19.96
CA MET A 315 36.39 -40.90 -20.69
C MET A 315 35.22 -41.36 -19.80
N VAL A 316 35.42 -42.37 -18.96
CA VAL A 316 34.41 -42.84 -17.99
C VAL A 316 34.16 -41.79 -16.91
N VAL A 317 35.21 -41.13 -16.40
CA VAL A 317 35.07 -40.03 -15.43
C VAL A 317 34.35 -38.84 -16.05
N LEU A 318 34.66 -38.46 -17.30
CA LEU A 318 33.97 -37.39 -18.02
C LEU A 318 32.51 -37.73 -18.30
N LEU A 319 32.20 -38.99 -18.61
CA LEU A 319 30.84 -39.46 -18.88
C LEU A 319 30.02 -39.60 -17.60
N LEU A 320 30.65 -39.98 -16.48
CA LEU A 320 30.02 -39.93 -15.15
C LEU A 320 29.80 -38.49 -14.70
N LEU A 321 30.79 -37.60 -14.88
CA LEU A 321 30.67 -36.18 -14.59
C LEU A 321 29.56 -35.53 -15.41
N SER A 322 29.44 -35.86 -16.71
CA SER A 322 28.37 -35.33 -17.56
C SER A 322 26.98 -35.87 -17.17
N MET A 323 26.88 -37.14 -16.81
CA MET A 323 25.61 -37.74 -16.36
C MET A 323 25.20 -37.17 -14.99
N THR A 324 26.15 -36.97 -14.07
CA THR A 324 25.87 -36.34 -12.76
C THR A 324 25.60 -34.85 -12.86
N SER A 325 26.19 -34.13 -13.81
CA SER A 325 25.92 -32.71 -14.02
C SER A 325 24.57 -32.49 -14.69
N VAL A 326 24.15 -33.37 -15.62
CA VAL A 326 22.79 -33.33 -16.20
C VAL A 326 21.74 -33.71 -15.16
N ALA A 327 21.98 -34.75 -14.35
CA ALA A 327 21.07 -35.13 -13.26
C ALA A 327 21.02 -34.06 -12.16
N GLY A 328 22.16 -33.49 -11.78
CA GLY A 328 22.26 -32.37 -10.85
C GLY A 328 21.57 -31.11 -11.39
N TRP A 329 21.69 -30.84 -12.69
CA TRP A 329 20.99 -29.73 -13.35
C TRP A 329 19.47 -29.95 -13.32
N PHE A 330 18.97 -31.15 -13.61
CA PHE A 330 17.54 -31.48 -13.49
C PHE A 330 17.01 -31.44 -12.06
N LEU A 331 17.82 -31.83 -11.07
CA LEU A 331 17.46 -31.77 -9.65
C LEU A 331 17.51 -30.33 -9.09
N LEU A 332 18.39 -29.48 -9.60
CA LEU A 332 18.51 -28.06 -9.23
C LEU A 332 17.55 -27.14 -10.00
N HIS A 333 17.08 -27.57 -11.18
CA HIS A 333 16.15 -26.81 -12.03
C HIS A 333 14.77 -27.50 -12.13
N GLN A 334 14.34 -28.20 -11.08
CA GLN A 334 12.90 -28.43 -10.95
C GLN A 334 12.22 -27.05 -10.92
N PRO A 335 11.33 -26.71 -11.87
CA PRO A 335 10.54 -25.50 -11.73
C PRO A 335 9.82 -25.64 -10.40
N GLN A 336 10.10 -24.74 -9.46
CA GLN A 336 9.24 -24.59 -8.29
C GLN A 336 7.82 -24.51 -8.82
N THR A 337 6.98 -25.47 -8.46
CA THR A 337 5.55 -25.42 -8.74
C THR A 337 4.95 -24.34 -7.86
N ILE A 338 5.19 -23.10 -8.24
CA ILE A 338 4.54 -21.95 -7.61
C ILE A 338 3.08 -22.11 -7.96
N GLU A 339 2.24 -22.32 -6.94
CA GLU A 339 0.81 -22.30 -7.18
C GLU A 339 0.44 -20.93 -7.73
N PRO A 340 -0.06 -20.83 -8.98
CA PRO A 340 -0.30 -19.54 -9.62
C PRO A 340 -1.45 -18.79 -8.92
N THR A 341 -2.21 -19.47 -8.08
CA THR A 341 -3.32 -18.95 -7.29
C THR A 341 -2.95 -18.55 -5.86
N LEU A 342 -1.67 -18.60 -5.46
CA LEU A 342 -1.23 -18.24 -4.10
C LEU A 342 -0.17 -17.15 -4.12
N VAL A 343 -0.51 -16.00 -3.56
CA VAL A 343 0.42 -14.88 -3.34
C VAL A 343 1.15 -15.10 -2.01
N THR A 344 2.47 -15.18 -2.05
CA THR A 344 3.32 -15.48 -0.89
C THR A 344 4.21 -14.32 -0.48
N THR A 345 4.30 -13.26 -1.29
CA THR A 345 5.16 -12.11 -1.03
C THR A 345 4.46 -10.77 -1.31
N LEU A 346 5.01 -9.70 -0.73
CA LEU A 346 4.58 -8.31 -0.95
C LEU A 346 5.31 -7.63 -2.11
N HIS A 347 6.28 -8.29 -2.73
CA HIS A 347 6.94 -7.76 -3.92
C HIS A 347 5.92 -7.56 -5.04
N ASP A 348 6.09 -6.53 -5.87
CA ASP A 348 5.23 -6.28 -7.02
C ASP A 348 5.43 -7.37 -8.09
N GLY A 349 6.68 -7.60 -8.48
CA GLY A 349 7.08 -8.59 -9.47
C GLY A 349 7.71 -9.86 -8.89
N GLY A 350 7.85 -10.86 -9.77
CA GLY A 350 8.57 -12.11 -9.50
C GLY A 350 7.72 -13.25 -8.92
N PRO A 351 8.30 -14.45 -8.80
CA PRO A 351 7.68 -15.63 -8.19
C PRO A 351 6.90 -15.35 -6.91
N GLY A 352 5.63 -15.75 -6.89
CA GLY A 352 4.75 -15.63 -5.71
C GLY A 352 4.17 -14.23 -5.47
N SER A 353 4.42 -13.26 -6.35
CA SER A 353 3.78 -11.95 -6.28
C SER A 353 2.34 -11.95 -6.79
N LEU A 354 1.56 -10.93 -6.41
CA LEU A 354 0.20 -10.75 -6.94
C LEU A 354 0.21 -10.59 -8.48
N ARG A 355 1.16 -9.84 -9.03
CA ARG A 355 1.30 -9.66 -10.48
C ARG A 355 1.56 -10.98 -11.19
N SER A 356 2.49 -11.78 -10.67
CA SER A 356 2.77 -13.12 -11.20
C SER A 356 1.55 -14.02 -11.13
N SER A 357 0.79 -13.98 -10.02
CA SER A 357 -0.46 -14.73 -9.90
C SER A 357 -1.51 -14.30 -10.92
N ILE A 358 -1.71 -12.99 -11.13
CA ILE A 358 -2.66 -12.47 -12.13
C ILE A 358 -2.29 -12.93 -13.55
N GLU A 359 -1.00 -12.94 -13.87
CA GLU A 359 -0.50 -13.33 -15.19
C GLU A 359 -0.60 -14.84 -15.47
N ASN A 360 -0.45 -15.67 -14.44
CA ASN A 360 -0.31 -17.12 -14.61
C ASN A 360 -1.54 -17.93 -14.15
N ALA A 361 -2.44 -17.34 -13.37
CA ALA A 361 -3.63 -18.02 -12.89
C ALA A 361 -4.59 -18.37 -14.04
N PRO A 362 -5.21 -19.58 -14.03
CA PRO A 362 -6.25 -19.95 -14.98
C PRO A 362 -7.43 -18.97 -14.92
N PRO A 363 -8.05 -18.61 -16.06
CA PRO A 363 -9.26 -17.77 -16.07
C PRO A 363 -10.37 -18.35 -15.17
N GLY A 364 -11.01 -17.49 -14.38
CA GLY A 364 -12.06 -17.82 -13.43
C GLY A 364 -11.56 -18.35 -12.07
N SER A 365 -10.27 -18.63 -11.93
CA SER A 365 -9.70 -19.13 -10.67
C SER A 365 -9.67 -18.05 -9.57
N THR A 366 -9.51 -18.52 -8.32
CA THR A 366 -9.40 -17.64 -7.15
C THR A 366 -7.95 -17.55 -6.70
N ILE A 367 -7.40 -16.34 -6.74
CA ILE A 367 -6.10 -15.99 -6.16
C ILE A 367 -6.32 -15.66 -4.68
N ALA A 368 -5.57 -16.33 -3.81
CA ALA A 368 -5.56 -16.10 -2.36
C ALA A 368 -4.16 -15.65 -1.89
N PHE A 369 -4.08 -15.16 -0.66
CA PHE A 369 -2.82 -14.76 -0.04
C PHE A 369 -2.40 -15.76 1.03
N ALA A 370 -1.10 -15.98 1.16
CA ALA A 370 -0.53 -16.88 2.16
C ALA A 370 -0.94 -16.44 3.59
N PRO A 371 -1.20 -17.40 4.49
CA PRO A 371 -1.56 -17.08 5.87
C PRO A 371 -0.53 -16.15 6.53
N GLY A 372 -1.02 -15.06 7.14
CA GLY A 372 -0.19 -14.10 7.86
C GLY A 372 0.45 -13.01 7.00
N LEU A 373 0.41 -13.12 5.67
CA LEU A 373 0.87 -12.09 4.75
C LEU A 373 0.06 -10.80 4.96
N ARG A 374 0.76 -9.72 5.33
CA ARG A 374 0.18 -8.44 5.73
C ARG A 374 1.12 -7.31 5.33
N GLY A 375 0.58 -6.12 5.08
CA GLY A 375 1.36 -4.95 4.70
C GLY A 375 0.87 -4.34 3.39
N VAL A 376 1.79 -3.78 2.61
CA VAL A 376 1.47 -3.05 1.39
C VAL A 376 2.23 -3.67 0.22
N ILE A 377 1.50 -4.05 -0.83
CA ILE A 377 2.08 -4.32 -2.14
C ILE A 377 2.25 -2.97 -2.83
N MET A 378 3.49 -2.52 -2.95
CA MET A 378 3.83 -1.26 -3.61
C MET A 378 4.08 -1.50 -5.08
N LEU A 379 3.28 -0.91 -5.96
CA LEU A 379 3.47 -1.01 -7.41
C LEU A 379 4.76 -0.29 -7.82
N THR A 380 5.70 -1.02 -8.41
CA THR A 380 7.00 -0.55 -8.90
C THR A 380 7.23 -0.84 -10.37
N ASP A 381 6.53 -1.82 -10.93
CA ASP A 381 6.80 -2.44 -12.22
C ASP A 381 5.69 -2.14 -13.26
N GLY A 382 5.03 -0.98 -13.13
CA GLY A 382 3.94 -0.57 -14.00
C GLY A 382 2.55 -0.77 -13.41
N ASP A 383 1.53 -0.46 -14.20
CA ASP A 383 0.13 -0.66 -13.83
C ASP A 383 -0.17 -2.12 -13.53
N LEU A 384 -1.01 -2.37 -12.53
CA LEU A 384 -1.51 -3.71 -12.23
C LEU A 384 -2.72 -4.00 -13.15
N GLN A 385 -2.45 -4.73 -14.23
CA GLN A 385 -3.40 -4.95 -15.33
C GLN A 385 -4.19 -6.25 -15.16
N PHE A 386 -5.51 -6.14 -15.15
CA PHE A 386 -6.45 -7.27 -15.19
C PHE A 386 -7.06 -7.40 -16.58
N VAL A 387 -6.65 -8.42 -17.32
CA VAL A 387 -7.08 -8.66 -18.72
C VAL A 387 -7.85 -9.97 -18.91
N ARG A 388 -8.13 -10.70 -17.83
CA ARG A 388 -8.85 -11.99 -17.85
C ARG A 388 -9.71 -12.14 -16.60
N ASN A 389 -10.73 -12.99 -16.67
CA ASN A 389 -11.64 -13.19 -15.55
C ASN A 389 -10.92 -13.83 -14.36
N LEU A 390 -11.03 -13.26 -13.15
CA LEU A 390 -10.37 -13.75 -11.94
C LEU A 390 -11.17 -13.41 -10.69
N LYS A 391 -10.91 -14.14 -9.61
CA LYS A 391 -11.36 -13.79 -8.26
C LYS A 391 -10.14 -13.59 -7.37
N ILE A 392 -10.17 -12.57 -6.50
CA ILE A 392 -9.13 -12.31 -5.50
C ILE A 392 -9.76 -12.33 -4.12
N LYS A 393 -9.22 -13.18 -3.25
CA LYS A 393 -9.60 -13.28 -1.84
C LYS A 393 -8.49 -12.76 -0.95
N GLY A 394 -8.61 -11.49 -0.58
CA GLY A 394 -7.71 -10.80 0.34
C GLY A 394 -7.86 -11.29 1.79
N PRO A 395 -6.81 -11.09 2.62
CA PRO A 395 -6.83 -11.47 4.04
C PRO A 395 -7.66 -10.52 4.92
N GLY A 396 -8.18 -9.42 4.36
CA GLY A 396 -8.95 -8.37 5.04
C GLY A 396 -8.42 -6.99 4.66
N ALA A 397 -9.32 -6.02 4.45
CA ALA A 397 -8.94 -4.68 3.96
C ALA A 397 -7.99 -3.92 4.91
N ASN A 398 -8.05 -4.22 6.22
CA ASN A 398 -7.13 -3.67 7.23
C ASN A 398 -5.80 -4.45 7.35
N VAL A 399 -5.62 -5.52 6.58
CA VAL A 399 -4.47 -6.43 6.67
C VAL A 399 -3.52 -6.24 5.50
N LEU A 400 -4.06 -6.12 4.29
CA LEU A 400 -3.28 -6.00 3.07
C LEU A 400 -3.79 -4.88 2.19
N ALA A 401 -2.86 -4.06 1.70
CA ALA A 401 -3.12 -2.93 0.83
C ALA A 401 -2.33 -3.04 -0.48
N ILE A 402 -2.85 -2.39 -1.52
CA ILE A 402 -2.15 -2.09 -2.77
C ILE A 402 -2.00 -0.57 -2.84
N SER A 403 -0.78 -0.11 -3.14
CA SER A 403 -0.42 1.31 -3.20
C SER A 403 0.54 1.58 -4.35
N SER A 404 0.65 2.85 -4.76
CA SER A 404 1.56 3.27 -5.81
C SER A 404 2.25 4.59 -5.47
N GLY A 405 3.59 4.58 -5.49
CA GLY A 405 4.42 5.78 -5.34
C GLY A 405 4.82 6.43 -6.68
N ARG A 406 4.43 5.85 -7.81
CA ARG A 406 4.91 6.19 -9.17
C ARG A 406 3.78 6.47 -10.17
N SER A 407 2.61 6.88 -9.70
CA SER A 407 1.39 7.10 -10.50
C SER A 407 0.84 5.86 -11.24
N TYR A 408 1.35 4.65 -10.95
CA TYR A 408 0.76 3.41 -11.49
C TYR A 408 -0.63 3.17 -10.93
N ILE A 409 -1.49 2.61 -11.77
CA ILE A 409 -2.89 2.35 -11.47
C ILE A 409 -3.19 0.86 -11.37
N VAL A 410 -4.34 0.54 -10.79
CA VAL A 410 -4.99 -0.76 -10.90
C VAL A 410 -6.03 -0.66 -12.01
N HIS A 411 -5.82 -1.40 -13.10
CA HIS A 411 -6.64 -1.28 -14.29
C HIS A 411 -7.37 -2.58 -14.60
N VAL A 412 -8.68 -2.51 -14.76
CA VAL A 412 -9.53 -3.62 -15.21
C VAL A 412 -9.98 -3.34 -16.64
N ALA A 413 -9.42 -4.10 -17.59
CA ALA A 413 -9.71 -3.92 -19.01
C ALA A 413 -11.15 -4.31 -19.36
N HIS A 414 -11.67 -3.71 -20.44
CA HIS A 414 -13.01 -3.95 -20.98
C HIS A 414 -13.46 -5.43 -21.06
N SER A 415 -12.54 -6.35 -21.38
CA SER A 415 -12.84 -7.78 -21.55
C SER A 415 -12.80 -8.59 -20.24
N ALA A 416 -12.43 -7.98 -19.11
CA ALA A 416 -12.19 -8.67 -17.86
C ALA A 416 -13.37 -8.56 -16.89
N SER A 417 -13.66 -9.66 -16.18
CA SER A 417 -14.56 -9.69 -15.04
C SER A 417 -13.82 -10.14 -13.78
N ILE A 418 -13.68 -9.22 -12.82
CA ILE A 418 -12.88 -9.40 -11.61
C ILE A 418 -13.76 -9.25 -10.37
N SER A 419 -13.62 -10.18 -9.42
CA SER A 419 -14.19 -10.02 -8.08
C SER A 419 -13.07 -9.95 -7.05
N ILE A 420 -12.96 -8.85 -6.33
CA ILE A 420 -11.96 -8.64 -5.28
C ILE A 420 -12.67 -8.54 -3.94
N SER A 421 -12.14 -9.25 -2.94
CA SER A 421 -12.64 -9.19 -1.57
C SER A 421 -11.53 -8.91 -0.58
N GLY A 422 -11.82 -8.14 0.46
CA GLY A 422 -10.93 -8.01 1.62
C GLY A 422 -9.55 -7.42 1.31
N LEU A 423 -9.46 -6.46 0.41
CA LEU A 423 -8.23 -5.71 0.12
C LEU A 423 -8.45 -4.20 0.29
N SER A 424 -7.37 -3.47 0.53
CA SER A 424 -7.38 -2.01 0.46
C SER A 424 -6.56 -1.46 -0.71
N PHE A 425 -6.97 -0.30 -1.22
CA PHE A 425 -6.33 0.45 -2.30
C PHE A 425 -6.08 1.86 -1.77
N LYS A 426 -4.82 2.17 -1.44
CA LYS A 426 -4.56 3.36 -0.63
C LYS A 426 -3.28 4.11 -0.95
N ASP A 427 -3.26 5.36 -0.47
CA ASP A 427 -2.08 6.23 -0.41
C ASP A 427 -1.37 6.40 -1.77
N SER A 428 -2.14 6.38 -2.86
CA SER A 428 -1.62 6.52 -4.22
C SER A 428 -1.86 7.92 -4.75
N VAL A 429 -0.86 8.46 -5.45
CA VAL A 429 -0.94 9.79 -6.08
C VAL A 429 -0.76 9.65 -7.58
N ILE A 430 -1.78 9.99 -8.35
CA ILE A 430 -1.78 10.01 -9.80
C ILE A 430 -1.45 11.44 -10.25
N LYS A 431 -0.19 11.66 -10.63
CA LYS A 431 0.33 12.99 -11.03
C LYS A 431 0.35 13.21 -12.53
N GLU A 432 0.50 12.13 -13.29
CA GLU A 432 0.64 12.12 -14.75
C GLU A 432 -0.39 11.14 -15.30
N GLY A 433 -1.03 11.47 -16.43
CA GLY A 433 -2.05 10.60 -17.03
C GLY A 433 -2.90 11.29 -18.07
N ILE A 434 -3.62 10.48 -18.85
CA ILE A 434 -4.74 10.93 -19.69
C ILE A 434 -5.80 11.52 -18.75
N LEU A 435 -6.56 12.51 -19.22
CA LEU A 435 -7.77 12.96 -18.52
C LEU A 435 -8.61 11.73 -18.12
N SER A 436 -9.18 11.75 -16.92
CA SER A 436 -10.07 10.69 -16.41
C SER A 436 -9.42 9.45 -15.77
N GLN A 437 -8.20 9.53 -15.20
CA GLN A 437 -7.60 8.40 -14.48
C GLN A 437 -7.68 8.51 -12.96
N SER A 438 -7.98 7.39 -12.32
CA SER A 438 -7.97 7.19 -10.86
C SER A 438 -7.01 6.08 -10.47
N PHE A 439 -6.76 5.90 -9.17
CA PHE A 439 -5.93 4.78 -8.72
C PHE A 439 -6.55 3.43 -9.09
N VAL A 440 -7.88 3.30 -9.01
CA VAL A 440 -8.62 2.15 -9.55
C VAL A 440 -9.39 2.61 -10.78
N THR A 441 -9.10 2.02 -11.93
CA THR A 441 -9.74 2.33 -13.21
C THR A 441 -10.42 1.08 -13.73
N ASN A 442 -11.73 1.14 -13.94
CA ASN A 442 -12.54 0.03 -14.42
C ASN A 442 -13.21 0.34 -15.75
N GLU A 443 -12.83 -0.42 -16.79
CA GLU A 443 -13.49 -0.46 -18.08
C GLU A 443 -14.28 -1.76 -18.29
N GLY A 444 -14.03 -2.78 -17.46
CA GLY A 444 -14.68 -4.10 -17.50
C GLY A 444 -15.77 -4.27 -16.44
N VAL A 445 -15.87 -5.47 -15.86
CA VAL A 445 -16.78 -5.77 -14.75
C VAL A 445 -15.96 -5.96 -13.46
N LEU A 446 -16.14 -5.07 -12.50
CA LEU A 446 -15.43 -5.09 -11.22
C LEU A 446 -16.39 -5.19 -10.05
N ASN A 447 -16.27 -6.26 -9.26
CA ASN A 447 -16.99 -6.45 -8.01
C ASN A 447 -16.03 -6.30 -6.83
N LEU A 448 -16.27 -5.32 -5.96
CA LEU A 448 -15.48 -5.05 -4.76
C LEU A 448 -16.31 -5.34 -3.51
N SER A 449 -15.86 -6.28 -2.69
CA SER A 449 -16.58 -6.70 -1.48
C SER A 449 -15.72 -6.60 -0.23
N SER A 450 -16.20 -5.92 0.81
CA SER A 450 -15.40 -5.70 2.03
C SER A 450 -14.03 -5.07 1.73
N CYS A 451 -13.97 -4.16 0.76
CA CYS A 451 -12.77 -3.46 0.33
C CYS A 451 -12.74 -2.03 0.86
N ALA A 452 -11.54 -1.44 0.94
CA ALA A 452 -11.36 -0.04 1.34
C ALA A 452 -10.51 0.72 0.32
N ILE A 453 -11.03 1.81 -0.23
CA ILE A 453 -10.34 2.66 -1.20
C ILE A 453 -10.16 4.04 -0.55
N PHE A 454 -8.95 4.40 -0.16
CA PHE A 454 -8.76 5.62 0.63
C PHE A 454 -7.41 6.32 0.50
N HIS A 455 -7.39 7.63 0.79
CA HIS A 455 -6.19 8.48 0.66
C HIS A 455 -5.56 8.48 -0.74
N ASN A 456 -6.36 8.22 -1.77
CA ASN A 456 -5.88 8.34 -3.14
C ASN A 456 -6.11 9.78 -3.64
N HIS A 457 -5.18 10.27 -4.45
CA HIS A 457 -5.23 11.61 -5.01
C HIS A 457 -5.03 11.55 -6.53
N SER A 458 -5.98 12.09 -7.29
CA SER A 458 -5.81 12.35 -8.73
C SER A 458 -5.61 13.83 -8.99
N ALA A 459 -4.46 14.20 -9.55
CA ALA A 459 -4.10 15.59 -9.82
C ALA A 459 -4.66 16.14 -11.15
N ASN A 460 -5.19 15.27 -12.01
CA ASN A 460 -5.64 15.62 -13.38
C ASN A 460 -7.09 15.17 -13.68
N GLY A 461 -7.88 14.82 -12.66
CA GLY A 461 -9.27 14.37 -12.82
C GLY A 461 -9.44 12.86 -13.09
N GLY A 462 -10.67 12.35 -12.94
CA GLY A 462 -11.07 10.94 -13.12
C GLY A 462 -11.80 10.30 -11.94
N GLY A 463 -11.82 10.94 -10.78
CA GLY A 463 -12.14 10.26 -9.53
C GLY A 463 -10.91 10.28 -8.64
N GLY A 464 -11.01 10.72 -7.39
CA GLY A 464 -9.83 10.64 -6.50
C GLY A 464 -9.45 9.19 -6.20
N GLY A 465 -10.45 8.32 -6.04
CA GLY A 465 -10.26 6.89 -5.75
C GLY A 465 -10.51 5.98 -6.95
N ILE A 466 -11.68 6.11 -7.57
CA ILE A 466 -12.16 5.18 -8.61
C ILE A 466 -12.69 5.94 -9.83
N PHE A 467 -12.29 5.50 -11.02
CA PHE A 467 -12.91 5.83 -12.29
C PHE A 467 -13.62 4.59 -12.83
N ASN A 468 -14.90 4.71 -13.15
CA ASN A 468 -15.69 3.61 -13.70
C ASN A 468 -16.32 4.00 -15.04
N ASP A 469 -15.84 3.38 -16.11
CA ASP A 469 -16.43 3.40 -17.46
C ASP A 469 -17.18 2.08 -17.77
N GLY A 470 -16.88 1.01 -17.01
CA GLY A 470 -17.54 -0.29 -17.10
C GLY A 470 -18.67 -0.50 -16.09
N ILE A 471 -18.77 -1.72 -15.55
CA ILE A 471 -19.73 -2.09 -14.50
C ILE A 471 -18.97 -2.27 -13.17
N LEU A 472 -19.29 -1.44 -12.18
CA LEU A 472 -18.72 -1.49 -10.84
C LEU A 472 -19.79 -1.79 -9.80
N THR A 473 -19.57 -2.84 -9.01
CA THR A 473 -20.39 -3.15 -7.82
C THR A 473 -19.54 -3.03 -6.56
N LEU A 474 -19.98 -2.20 -5.62
CA LEU A 474 -19.42 -2.07 -4.27
C LEU A 474 -20.39 -2.69 -3.26
N THR A 475 -19.92 -3.69 -2.52
CA THR A 475 -20.69 -4.34 -1.45
C THR A 475 -19.93 -4.28 -0.14
N SER A 476 -20.53 -3.73 0.91
CA SER A 476 -19.90 -3.61 2.24
C SER A 476 -18.51 -2.99 2.16
N SER A 477 -18.32 -2.03 1.25
CA SER A 477 -17.03 -1.42 0.95
C SER A 477 -17.04 0.07 1.29
N THR A 478 -15.85 0.62 1.51
CA THR A 478 -15.68 2.03 1.87
C THR A 478 -14.80 2.74 0.84
N VAL A 479 -15.26 3.88 0.33
CA VAL A 479 -14.47 4.81 -0.48
C VAL A 479 -14.34 6.12 0.29
N SER A 480 -13.17 6.40 0.83
CA SER A 480 -13.03 7.53 1.76
C SER A 480 -11.72 8.31 1.70
N TYR A 481 -11.75 9.58 2.05
CA TYR A 481 -10.55 10.43 2.08
C TYR A 481 -9.78 10.46 0.76
N ASN A 482 -10.46 10.21 -0.36
CA ASN A 482 -9.87 10.40 -1.66
C ASN A 482 -10.07 11.85 -2.10
N SER A 483 -9.20 12.32 -2.98
CA SER A 483 -9.27 13.69 -3.47
C SER A 483 -8.97 13.78 -4.95
N ALA A 484 -9.65 14.70 -5.62
CA ALA A 484 -9.36 15.04 -6.99
C ALA A 484 -9.10 16.55 -7.12
N GLU A 485 -8.12 16.89 -7.95
CA GLU A 485 -7.90 18.24 -8.44
C GLU A 485 -7.92 18.21 -9.97
N ALA A 486 -8.58 19.21 -10.58
CA ALA A 486 -8.54 19.42 -12.02
C ALA A 486 -8.13 20.87 -12.27
N PRO A 487 -6.99 21.12 -12.95
CA PRO A 487 -6.55 22.47 -13.29
C PRO A 487 -7.40 23.09 -14.42
N ILE A 488 -7.91 22.26 -15.35
CA ILE A 488 -8.74 22.63 -16.52
C ILE A 488 -9.37 21.36 -17.10
N GLY A 489 -10.68 21.32 -17.36
CA GLY A 489 -11.34 20.17 -18.01
C GLY A 489 -12.57 19.63 -17.27
N PRO A 490 -13.27 18.62 -17.84
CA PRO A 490 -14.57 18.15 -17.34
C PRO A 490 -14.47 17.58 -15.93
N ILE A 491 -15.62 17.47 -15.29
CA ILE A 491 -15.75 17.59 -13.87
C ILE A 491 -15.92 16.21 -13.21
N PHE A 492 -14.97 15.80 -12.38
CA PHE A 492 -14.92 14.44 -11.82
C PHE A 492 -15.07 14.40 -10.31
N GLY A 493 -15.61 13.29 -9.80
CA GLY A 493 -15.92 13.12 -8.39
C GLY A 493 -14.67 12.97 -7.50
N GLY A 494 -14.78 13.35 -6.22
CA GLY A 494 -13.65 13.26 -5.29
C GLY A 494 -13.36 11.82 -4.85
N GLY A 495 -14.40 11.01 -4.71
CA GLY A 495 -14.29 9.58 -4.40
C GLY A 495 -14.35 8.73 -5.67
N ILE A 496 -15.47 8.83 -6.38
CA ILE A 496 -15.79 8.01 -7.54
C ILE A 496 -16.25 8.91 -8.69
N SER A 497 -15.73 8.69 -9.89
CA SER A 497 -16.36 9.17 -11.13
C SER A 497 -16.96 7.98 -11.86
N ASN A 498 -18.22 8.11 -12.28
CA ASN A 498 -18.97 7.05 -12.94
C ASN A 498 -19.53 7.50 -14.29
N ASP A 499 -18.97 6.96 -15.36
CA ASP A 499 -19.42 7.12 -16.73
C ASP A 499 -20.19 5.86 -17.19
N GLY A 500 -19.92 4.71 -16.56
CA GLY A 500 -20.61 3.44 -16.76
C GLY A 500 -21.75 3.16 -15.77
N THR A 501 -21.83 1.93 -15.26
CA THR A 501 -22.83 1.51 -14.26
C THR A 501 -22.18 1.28 -12.89
N LEU A 502 -22.68 1.99 -11.88
CA LEU A 502 -22.23 1.90 -10.50
C LEU A 502 -23.36 1.47 -9.57
N THR A 503 -23.16 0.37 -8.84
CA THR A 503 -24.07 -0.10 -7.78
C THR A 503 -23.35 -0.12 -6.43
N LEU A 504 -23.93 0.56 -5.45
CA LEU A 504 -23.50 0.54 -4.05
C LEU A 504 -24.55 -0.20 -3.21
N THR A 505 -24.10 -1.21 -2.46
CA THR A 505 -24.93 -1.93 -1.50
C THR A 505 -24.23 -2.00 -0.17
N ASN A 506 -24.91 -1.56 0.91
CA ASN A 506 -24.33 -1.54 2.26
C ASN A 506 -22.95 -0.86 2.31
N SER A 507 -22.73 0.15 1.48
CA SER A 507 -21.40 0.74 1.26
C SER A 507 -21.38 2.22 1.64
N THR A 508 -20.17 2.73 1.90
CA THR A 508 -19.97 4.10 2.39
C THR A 508 -19.03 4.87 1.47
N VAL A 509 -19.45 6.05 1.02
CA VAL A 509 -18.60 7.03 0.33
C VAL A 509 -18.50 8.28 1.19
N SER A 510 -17.33 8.51 1.79
CA SER A 510 -17.22 9.57 2.80
C SER A 510 -15.89 10.31 2.88
N TYR A 511 -15.91 11.57 3.31
CA TYR A 511 -14.69 12.37 3.47
C TYR A 511 -13.89 12.55 2.17
N ASN A 512 -14.51 12.36 1.01
CA ASN A 512 -13.85 12.63 -0.25
C ASN A 512 -13.99 14.11 -0.61
N SER A 513 -13.04 14.63 -1.40
CA SER A 513 -13.00 16.06 -1.69
C SER A 513 -12.56 16.40 -3.11
N VAL A 514 -13.09 17.51 -3.63
CA VAL A 514 -12.67 18.07 -4.92
C VAL A 514 -12.27 19.53 -4.78
N GLY A 515 -11.10 19.87 -5.31
CA GLY A 515 -10.57 21.23 -5.30
C GLY A 515 -11.28 22.18 -6.28
N ASN A 516 -11.48 21.73 -7.52
CA ASN A 516 -12.33 22.33 -8.55
C ASN A 516 -13.00 21.18 -9.33
N GLY A 517 -14.34 21.14 -9.34
CA GLY A 517 -15.14 20.06 -9.91
C GLY A 517 -16.40 19.81 -9.08
N ASP A 518 -17.11 18.72 -9.31
CA ASP A 518 -18.46 18.42 -8.80
C ASP A 518 -18.47 17.00 -8.24
N GLY A 519 -19.45 16.68 -7.40
CA GLY A 519 -19.59 15.34 -6.87
C GLY A 519 -18.47 15.03 -5.88
N GLY A 520 -18.40 15.76 -4.77
CA GLY A 520 -17.34 15.61 -3.77
C GLY A 520 -17.14 14.16 -3.34
N GLY A 521 -18.23 13.40 -3.23
CA GLY A 521 -18.23 11.94 -3.11
C GLY A 521 -18.26 11.25 -4.46
N ILE A 522 -19.33 11.46 -5.23
CA ILE A 522 -19.60 10.76 -6.49
C ILE A 522 -19.99 11.76 -7.58
N SER A 523 -19.32 11.71 -8.73
CA SER A 523 -19.83 12.30 -9.98
C SER A 523 -20.41 11.18 -10.85
N ASN A 524 -21.63 11.35 -11.34
CA ASN A 524 -22.34 10.36 -12.14
C ASN A 524 -22.84 10.92 -13.47
N ASP A 525 -22.19 10.51 -14.55
CA ASP A 525 -22.63 10.73 -15.92
C ASP A 525 -23.33 9.48 -16.50
N GLY A 526 -23.11 8.30 -15.91
CA GLY A 526 -23.76 7.04 -16.25
C GLY A 526 -24.98 6.68 -15.38
N THR A 527 -25.06 5.43 -14.92
CA THR A 527 -26.13 4.95 -14.01
C THR A 527 -25.58 4.69 -12.61
N LEU A 528 -26.20 5.30 -11.60
CA LEU A 528 -25.86 5.14 -10.20
C LEU A 528 -27.05 4.62 -9.39
N THR A 529 -26.86 3.49 -8.73
CA THR A 529 -27.82 2.91 -7.77
C THR A 529 -27.20 2.79 -6.38
N LEU A 530 -27.86 3.37 -5.38
CA LEU A 530 -27.52 3.21 -3.97
C LEU A 530 -28.64 2.43 -3.27
N THR A 531 -28.27 1.35 -2.61
CA THR A 531 -29.17 0.60 -1.72
C THR A 531 -28.52 0.46 -0.37
N ASN A 532 -29.23 0.82 0.70
CA ASN A 532 -28.74 0.68 2.07
C ASN A 532 -27.35 1.33 2.26
N SER A 533 -27.08 2.43 1.57
CA SER A 533 -25.72 2.99 1.45
C SER A 533 -25.67 4.43 1.96
N THR A 534 -24.46 4.87 2.35
CA THR A 534 -24.24 6.20 2.94
C THR A 534 -23.27 7.02 2.09
N VAL A 535 -23.65 8.24 1.75
CA VAL A 535 -22.76 9.25 1.14
C VAL A 535 -22.65 10.44 2.10
N SER A 536 -21.51 10.59 2.78
CA SER A 536 -21.43 11.58 3.86
C SER A 536 -20.10 12.28 4.05
N ASN A 537 -20.13 13.52 4.57
CA ASN A 537 -18.93 14.30 4.84
C ASN A 537 -18.04 14.54 3.61
N ASN A 538 -18.61 14.46 2.40
CA ASN A 538 -17.88 14.79 1.19
C ASN A 538 -17.98 16.28 0.90
N SER A 539 -17.01 16.82 0.17
CA SER A 539 -16.94 18.26 -0.05
C SER A 539 -16.41 18.66 -1.41
N VAL A 540 -16.93 19.77 -1.91
CA VAL A 540 -16.43 20.44 -3.10
C VAL A 540 -16.06 21.86 -2.72
N ARG A 541 -14.87 22.32 -3.10
CA ARG A 541 -14.48 23.72 -2.86
C ARG A 541 -15.04 24.66 -3.93
N LYS A 542 -15.01 24.26 -5.20
CA LYS A 542 -15.55 25.03 -6.33
C LYS A 542 -16.26 24.10 -7.31
N GLY A 543 -17.60 24.12 -7.26
CA GLY A 543 -18.50 23.33 -8.09
C GLY A 543 -19.73 22.91 -7.27
N ASP A 544 -20.51 22.00 -7.85
CA ASP A 544 -21.83 21.55 -7.41
C ASP A 544 -21.78 20.14 -6.79
N GLY A 545 -22.83 19.71 -6.10
CA GLY A 545 -22.97 18.31 -5.67
C GLY A 545 -21.95 17.92 -4.60
N GLY A 546 -22.04 18.48 -3.39
CA GLY A 546 -21.08 18.18 -2.33
C GLY A 546 -20.95 16.69 -2.03
N GLY A 547 -22.07 15.97 -2.03
CA GLY A 547 -22.13 14.51 -1.94
C GLY A 547 -22.12 13.87 -3.33
N ILE A 548 -23.16 14.13 -4.11
CA ILE A 548 -23.40 13.53 -5.43
C ILE A 548 -23.68 14.64 -6.45
N SER A 549 -23.00 14.59 -7.59
CA SER A 549 -23.41 15.30 -8.80
C SER A 549 -23.93 14.28 -9.81
N ASN A 550 -25.13 14.49 -10.34
CA ASN A 550 -25.79 13.56 -11.25
C ASN A 550 -26.22 14.23 -12.56
N ASN A 551 -25.58 13.84 -13.65
CA ASN A 551 -26.00 14.16 -15.03
C ASN A 551 -26.70 12.97 -15.70
N GLY A 552 -26.40 11.75 -15.25
CA GLY A 552 -27.02 10.50 -15.70
C GLY A 552 -28.27 10.11 -14.89
N ILE A 553 -28.44 8.83 -14.60
CA ILE A 553 -29.57 8.28 -13.82
C ILE A 553 -29.13 8.01 -12.38
N LEU A 554 -29.89 8.50 -11.41
CA LEU A 554 -29.64 8.29 -9.99
C LEU A 554 -30.85 7.65 -9.30
N THR A 555 -30.64 6.49 -8.69
CA THR A 555 -31.63 5.82 -7.83
C THR A 555 -31.08 5.65 -6.41
N LEU A 556 -31.84 6.09 -5.41
CA LEU A 556 -31.54 5.86 -3.99
C LEU A 556 -32.70 5.10 -3.34
N THR A 557 -32.37 3.97 -2.71
CA THR A 557 -33.30 3.20 -1.90
C THR A 557 -32.70 2.99 -0.53
N ASN A 558 -33.46 3.28 0.52
CA ASN A 558 -33.05 3.07 1.91
C ASN A 558 -31.67 3.66 2.24
N SER A 559 -31.32 4.81 1.66
CA SER A 559 -29.96 5.35 1.70
C SER A 559 -29.90 6.73 2.33
N THR A 560 -28.72 7.11 2.82
CA THR A 560 -28.51 8.37 3.52
C THR A 560 -27.45 9.24 2.84
N VAL A 561 -27.81 10.46 2.45
CA VAL A 561 -26.88 11.49 1.96
C VAL A 561 -26.78 12.60 2.99
N SER A 562 -25.66 12.72 3.70
CA SER A 562 -25.60 13.63 4.84
C SER A 562 -24.28 14.36 5.09
N ASN A 563 -24.35 15.52 5.72
CA ASN A 563 -23.17 16.30 6.12
C ASN A 563 -22.21 16.62 4.94
N ASN A 564 -22.72 16.64 3.71
CA ASN A 564 -21.91 16.99 2.56
C ASN A 564 -21.93 18.51 2.33
N SER A 565 -20.86 19.04 1.74
CA SER A 565 -20.70 20.48 1.49
C SER A 565 -20.48 20.77 0.01
N GLY A 566 -21.48 21.35 -0.63
CA GLY A 566 -21.35 22.03 -1.92
C GLY A 566 -20.62 23.35 -1.74
N GLY A 567 -19.64 23.62 -2.60
CA GLY A 567 -18.80 24.81 -2.52
C GLY A 567 -19.55 26.04 -3.01
N LYS A 568 -18.99 26.70 -4.03
CA LYS A 568 -19.65 27.85 -4.69
C LYS A 568 -20.83 27.48 -5.60
N GLY A 569 -21.05 26.19 -5.84
CA GLY A 569 -22.22 25.65 -6.53
C GLY A 569 -23.34 25.27 -5.58
N GLY A 570 -24.41 24.72 -6.13
CA GLY A 570 -25.58 24.23 -5.39
C GLY A 570 -25.59 22.70 -5.25
N GLY A 571 -26.65 22.19 -4.63
CA GLY A 571 -26.80 20.76 -4.33
C GLY A 571 -25.78 20.31 -3.27
N GLY A 572 -25.91 20.79 -2.04
CA GLY A 572 -24.96 20.47 -0.98
C GLY A 572 -24.85 18.96 -0.74
N GLY A 573 -26.00 18.27 -0.75
CA GLY A 573 -26.08 16.82 -0.78
C GLY A 573 -26.03 16.29 -2.22
N ILE A 574 -27.05 16.65 -3.01
CA ILE A 574 -27.25 16.16 -4.37
C ILE A 574 -27.45 17.34 -5.32
N PHE A 575 -26.65 17.42 -6.36
CA PHE A 575 -26.91 18.26 -7.52
C PHE A 575 -27.36 17.37 -8.68
N ASN A 576 -28.50 17.67 -9.28
CA ASN A 576 -29.16 16.77 -10.21
C ASN A 576 -29.63 17.48 -11.48
N ILE A 577 -29.17 17.00 -12.63
CA ILE A 577 -29.60 17.40 -13.96
C ILE A 577 -30.41 16.29 -14.65
N GLY A 578 -30.01 15.02 -14.43
CA GLY A 578 -30.69 13.85 -14.99
C GLY A 578 -31.84 13.32 -14.13
N PRO A 579 -32.40 12.12 -14.43
CA PRO A 579 -33.46 11.52 -13.63
C PRO A 579 -32.99 11.14 -12.22
N LEU A 580 -33.79 11.52 -11.21
CA LEU A 580 -33.57 11.18 -9.80
C LEU A 580 -34.78 10.44 -9.23
N ASN A 581 -34.60 9.20 -8.81
CA ASN A 581 -35.61 8.46 -8.07
C ASN A 581 -35.13 8.17 -6.64
N MET A 582 -35.87 8.62 -5.64
CA MET A 582 -35.57 8.39 -4.24
C MET A 582 -36.74 7.72 -3.54
N VAL A 583 -36.44 6.62 -2.86
CA VAL A 583 -37.38 5.85 -2.06
C VAL A 583 -36.80 5.62 -0.68
N ASN A 584 -37.60 5.85 0.38
CA ASN A 584 -37.22 5.53 1.76
C ASN A 584 -35.85 6.10 2.15
N SER A 585 -35.46 7.27 1.63
CA SER A 585 -34.10 7.77 1.74
C SER A 585 -34.04 9.10 2.49
N THR A 586 -32.91 9.35 3.16
CA THR A 586 -32.70 10.55 3.99
C THR A 586 -31.64 11.45 3.37
N VAL A 587 -31.95 12.74 3.20
CA VAL A 587 -30.97 13.78 2.82
C VAL A 587 -30.91 14.81 3.92
N ALA A 588 -29.83 14.82 4.71
CA ALA A 588 -29.80 15.63 5.92
C ALA A 588 -28.48 16.33 6.22
N ASN A 589 -28.59 17.52 6.82
CA ASN A 589 -27.44 18.32 7.29
C ASN A 589 -26.42 18.66 6.20
N ASN A 590 -26.86 18.72 4.94
CA ASN A 590 -25.99 19.12 3.83
C ASN A 590 -25.99 20.64 3.68
N ILE A 591 -24.89 21.18 3.18
CA ILE A 591 -24.67 22.63 3.08
C ILE A 591 -24.27 23.00 1.66
N ALA A 592 -24.89 24.02 1.09
CA ALA A 592 -24.46 24.66 -0.15
C ALA A 592 -24.31 26.18 0.06
N GLN A 593 -23.46 26.86 -0.72
CA GLN A 593 -23.36 28.32 -0.63
C GLN A 593 -24.41 29.05 -1.47
N THR A 594 -24.94 28.42 -2.53
CA THR A 594 -25.91 29.05 -3.44
C THR A 594 -27.31 28.51 -3.24
N SER A 595 -27.61 27.32 -3.77
CA SER A 595 -28.96 26.75 -3.79
C SER A 595 -29.01 25.26 -3.52
N GLY A 596 -30.15 24.78 -3.02
CA GLY A 596 -30.39 23.35 -2.81
C GLY A 596 -29.43 22.78 -1.78
N GLY A 597 -29.56 23.18 -0.51
CA GLY A 597 -28.66 22.70 0.54
C GLY A 597 -28.68 21.17 0.63
N GLY A 598 -29.87 20.57 0.57
CA GLY A 598 -30.04 19.13 0.42
C GLY A 598 -29.94 18.71 -1.04
N ILE A 599 -30.89 19.14 -1.86
CA ILE A 599 -31.03 18.73 -3.25
C ILE A 599 -31.21 19.97 -4.13
N GLU A 600 -30.44 20.06 -5.22
CA GLU A 600 -30.74 20.96 -6.32
C GLU A 600 -31.10 20.15 -7.57
N ILE A 601 -32.21 20.51 -8.20
CA ILE A 601 -32.69 19.93 -9.45
C ILE A 601 -32.73 21.04 -10.50
N LEU A 602 -31.99 20.86 -11.58
CA LEU A 602 -32.06 21.71 -12.77
C LEU A 602 -32.92 21.01 -13.81
N GLY A 603 -34.10 21.56 -14.09
CA GLY A 603 -35.03 20.95 -15.03
C GLY A 603 -34.45 20.87 -16.46
N SER A 604 -34.42 19.68 -17.04
CA SER A 604 -34.20 19.45 -18.47
C SER A 604 -35.55 19.16 -19.16
N PRO A 605 -35.98 19.94 -20.17
CA PRO A 605 -37.26 19.69 -20.84
C PRO A 605 -37.30 18.30 -21.49
N GLY A 606 -38.30 17.48 -21.16
CA GLY A 606 -38.60 16.24 -21.88
C GLY A 606 -37.72 15.02 -21.56
N LYS A 607 -36.92 15.04 -20.49
CA LYS A 607 -36.29 13.86 -19.91
C LYS A 607 -36.90 13.56 -18.54
N ASP A 608 -36.96 12.30 -18.18
CA ASP A 608 -37.85 11.69 -17.17
C ASP A 608 -37.92 12.39 -15.80
N GLN A 609 -39.08 12.20 -15.14
CA GLN A 609 -39.47 12.84 -13.88
C GLN A 609 -38.55 12.46 -12.72
N SER A 610 -38.23 13.43 -11.86
CA SER A 610 -37.59 13.17 -10.57
C SER A 610 -38.66 12.92 -9.51
N SER A 611 -38.49 11.91 -8.66
CA SER A 611 -39.47 11.52 -7.64
C SER A 611 -38.84 11.26 -6.29
N LEU A 612 -39.52 11.74 -5.24
CA LEU A 612 -39.25 11.43 -3.85
C LEU A 612 -40.50 10.77 -3.25
N THR A 613 -40.35 9.53 -2.80
CA THR A 613 -41.43 8.76 -2.17
C THR A 613 -40.94 8.25 -0.81
N PHE A 614 -41.69 8.53 0.27
CA PHE A 614 -41.29 8.18 1.63
C PHE A 614 -39.87 8.66 1.99
N CYS A 615 -39.51 9.88 1.60
CA CYS A 615 -38.18 10.43 1.84
C CYS A 615 -38.19 11.49 2.96
N THR A 616 -37.03 11.73 3.57
CA THR A 616 -36.84 12.79 4.57
C THR A 616 -35.71 13.73 4.14
N VAL A 617 -36.02 15.00 3.89
CA VAL A 617 -35.05 16.07 3.57
C VAL A 617 -35.03 17.07 4.71
N PHE A 618 -33.98 17.02 5.54
CA PHE A 618 -34.02 17.66 6.87
C PHE A 618 -32.72 18.34 7.29
N GLY A 619 -32.79 19.51 7.94
CA GLY A 619 -31.59 20.15 8.51
C GLY A 619 -30.61 20.71 7.48
N ASN A 620 -30.97 20.80 6.20
CA ASN A 620 -30.06 21.24 5.14
C ASN A 620 -30.01 22.76 5.04
N ARG A 621 -28.90 23.32 4.54
CA ARG A 621 -28.67 24.77 4.52
C ARG A 621 -28.16 25.25 3.17
N ALA A 622 -28.76 26.33 2.65
CA ALA A 622 -28.26 27.07 1.50
C ALA A 622 -28.64 28.55 1.58
N ALA A 623 -28.11 29.39 0.69
CA ALA A 623 -28.60 30.77 0.58
C ALA A 623 -30.05 30.81 0.05
N ARG A 624 -30.40 29.90 -0.87
CA ARG A 624 -31.72 29.75 -1.49
C ARG A 624 -32.10 28.27 -1.52
N GLY A 625 -33.36 27.86 -1.30
CA GLY A 625 -33.72 26.43 -1.37
C GLY A 625 -32.95 25.56 -0.37
N GLY A 626 -33.13 25.77 0.94
CA GLY A 626 -32.33 25.10 1.97
C GLY A 626 -32.43 23.58 1.88
N GLY A 627 -33.65 23.05 1.77
CA GLY A 627 -33.92 21.63 1.55
C GLY A 627 -33.75 21.28 0.08
N ILE A 628 -34.66 21.77 -0.75
CA ILE A 628 -34.73 21.50 -2.18
C ILE A 628 -34.78 22.82 -2.97
N ALA A 629 -33.98 22.93 -4.02
CA ALA A 629 -34.16 23.93 -5.07
C ALA A 629 -34.53 23.22 -6.38
N SER A 630 -35.69 23.53 -6.94
CA SER A 630 -36.15 23.02 -8.23
C SER A 630 -36.41 24.19 -9.19
N GLU A 631 -35.36 24.65 -9.85
CA GLU A 631 -35.39 25.82 -10.74
C GLU A 631 -35.19 25.39 -12.21
N LEU A 632 -35.82 26.11 -13.15
CA LEU A 632 -35.58 25.90 -14.58
C LEU A 632 -34.22 26.48 -14.98
N GLY A 633 -33.41 25.72 -15.71
CA GLY A 633 -32.04 26.11 -16.08
C GLY A 633 -31.91 27.39 -16.92
N SER A 634 -33.00 27.99 -17.40
CA SER A 634 -32.99 29.20 -18.23
C SER A 634 -32.72 30.51 -17.49
N ASP A 635 -32.90 30.57 -16.16
CA ASP A 635 -32.65 31.78 -15.36
C ASP A 635 -31.21 31.86 -14.79
N ARG A 636 -30.37 30.86 -15.03
CA ARG A 636 -29.01 30.79 -14.46
C ARG A 636 -27.92 31.56 -15.22
N LYS A 637 -28.25 32.37 -16.25
CA LYS A 637 -27.25 33.27 -16.90
C LYS A 637 -26.75 34.42 -16.01
N VAL A 638 -27.28 34.62 -14.80
CA VAL A 638 -26.96 35.80 -13.96
C VAL A 638 -26.09 35.48 -12.72
N ALA A 639 -25.79 34.22 -12.38
CA ALA A 639 -25.05 33.92 -11.15
C ALA A 639 -23.92 32.87 -11.30
N ARG A 640 -22.79 33.36 -11.83
CA ARG A 640 -21.39 32.93 -11.63
C ARG A 640 -20.84 31.81 -12.53
N GLY A 641 -19.61 32.08 -12.99
CA GLY A 641 -18.83 31.26 -13.91
C GLY A 641 -18.47 29.89 -13.33
N GLY A 642 -18.78 28.88 -14.13
CA GLY A 642 -18.49 27.48 -13.92
C GLY A 642 -19.09 26.67 -15.06
N GLY A 643 -18.41 26.65 -16.22
CA GLY A 643 -18.36 25.44 -17.05
C GLY A 643 -19.52 25.05 -17.98
N ILE A 644 -20.18 25.97 -18.70
CA ILE A 644 -20.69 25.63 -20.05
C ILE A 644 -20.35 26.79 -20.98
N ALA A 645 -19.56 26.52 -22.02
CA ALA A 645 -19.22 27.52 -23.04
C ALA A 645 -20.50 28.05 -23.69
N SER A 646 -20.75 29.35 -23.54
CA SER A 646 -21.86 30.02 -24.21
C SER A 646 -21.49 30.44 -25.63
N GLU A 647 -22.25 29.99 -26.62
CA GLU A 647 -22.40 30.69 -27.91
C GLU A 647 -23.08 32.06 -27.67
N PRO A 648 -22.56 33.18 -28.20
CA PRO A 648 -23.15 34.50 -28.03
C PRO A 648 -24.28 34.74 -29.06
N GLY A 649 -25.54 34.90 -28.62
CA GLY A 649 -26.60 35.31 -29.56
C GLY A 649 -28.08 35.19 -29.16
N SER A 650 -28.47 35.11 -27.89
CA SER A 650 -29.91 35.03 -27.56
C SER A 650 -30.32 35.96 -26.42
N GLU A 651 -30.50 37.23 -26.77
CA GLU A 651 -31.38 38.13 -26.03
C GLU A 651 -32.84 37.88 -26.45
N GLY A 652 -33.75 37.82 -25.47
CA GLY A 652 -35.19 37.99 -25.69
C GLY A 652 -35.98 36.76 -26.15
N ARG A 653 -36.24 35.81 -25.24
CA ARG A 653 -37.47 34.99 -25.31
C ARG A 653 -38.07 34.84 -23.92
N GLY A 654 -39.35 35.20 -23.80
CA GLY A 654 -40.08 35.28 -22.54
C GLY A 654 -40.07 33.97 -21.75
N VAL A 655 -40.20 34.13 -20.43
CA VAL A 655 -40.36 33.05 -19.45
C VAL A 655 -41.59 32.23 -19.83
N ARG A 656 -41.38 31.15 -20.59
CA ARG A 656 -42.34 30.05 -20.66
C ARG A 656 -42.16 29.25 -19.38
N THR A 657 -43.13 29.31 -18.48
CA THR A 657 -43.19 28.47 -17.27
C THR A 657 -43.35 27.01 -17.71
N ILE A 658 -42.24 26.28 -17.82
CA ILE A 658 -42.25 24.83 -18.01
C ILE A 658 -42.51 24.22 -16.63
N PRO A 659 -43.47 23.29 -16.46
CA PRO A 659 -43.74 22.69 -15.15
C PRO A 659 -42.49 21.99 -14.61
N ALA A 660 -42.22 22.15 -13.31
CA ALA A 660 -41.15 21.41 -12.65
C ALA A 660 -41.48 19.91 -12.60
N TYR A 661 -40.45 19.08 -12.80
CA TYR A 661 -40.54 17.63 -12.92
C TYR A 661 -40.28 16.88 -11.61
N LEU A 662 -40.38 17.56 -10.47
CA LEU A 662 -40.21 16.96 -9.15
C LEU A 662 -41.57 16.52 -8.58
N HIS A 663 -41.76 15.22 -8.45
CA HIS A 663 -42.90 14.62 -7.77
C HIS A 663 -42.52 14.28 -6.33
N ILE A 664 -43.33 14.71 -5.37
CA ILE A 664 -43.09 14.42 -3.96
C ILE A 664 -44.34 13.76 -3.38
N THR A 665 -44.18 12.57 -2.83
CA THR A 665 -45.25 11.77 -2.25
C THR A 665 -44.83 11.26 -0.87
N SER A 666 -45.71 11.39 0.12
CA SER A 666 -45.52 10.79 1.45
C SER A 666 -44.17 11.14 2.12
N SER A 667 -43.63 12.34 1.87
CA SER A 667 -42.26 12.71 2.27
C SER A 667 -42.21 13.91 3.22
N ILE A 668 -41.17 13.98 4.06
CA ILE A 668 -40.88 15.10 4.97
C ILE A 668 -39.84 16.02 4.34
N ILE A 669 -40.12 17.32 4.28
CA ILE A 669 -39.16 18.37 3.95
C ILE A 669 -39.30 19.46 5.02
N ALA A 670 -38.38 19.47 5.99
CA ALA A 670 -38.50 20.31 7.18
C ALA A 670 -37.15 20.65 7.82
N ASP A 671 -37.15 21.63 8.72
CA ASP A 671 -35.96 22.15 9.42
C ASP A 671 -34.82 22.54 8.49
N ASN A 672 -35.14 22.94 7.26
CA ASN A 672 -34.13 23.41 6.32
C ASN A 672 -33.99 24.93 6.39
N PHE A 673 -32.80 25.43 6.10
CA PHE A 673 -32.41 26.81 6.34
C PHE A 673 -31.99 27.51 5.05
N SER A 674 -32.70 28.58 4.70
CA SER A 674 -32.29 29.54 3.67
C SER A 674 -32.97 30.90 3.87
N SER A 675 -32.52 31.93 3.15
CA SER A 675 -33.22 33.23 3.15
C SER A 675 -34.44 33.25 2.23
N THR A 676 -34.56 32.29 1.31
CA THR A 676 -35.65 32.20 0.33
C THR A 676 -35.88 30.75 -0.05
N GLY A 677 -37.10 30.23 0.13
CA GLY A 677 -37.35 28.80 0.00
C GLY A 677 -36.60 27.98 1.04
N PRO A 678 -36.89 28.07 2.35
CA PRO A 678 -36.18 27.28 3.34
C PRO A 678 -36.27 25.78 3.06
N ASP A 679 -37.48 25.25 2.88
CA ASP A 679 -37.68 23.83 2.56
C ASP A 679 -37.66 23.57 1.06
N ILE A 680 -38.46 24.31 0.30
CA ILE A 680 -38.52 24.18 -1.15
C ILE A 680 -38.48 25.56 -1.79
N LEU A 681 -37.58 25.74 -2.75
CA LEU A 681 -37.58 26.82 -3.71
C LEU A 681 -37.95 26.26 -5.08
N GLY A 682 -38.90 26.89 -5.78
CA GLY A 682 -39.31 26.48 -7.12
C GLY A 682 -40.60 25.66 -7.12
N SER A 683 -40.88 24.92 -8.20
CA SER A 683 -42.15 24.20 -8.32
C SER A 683 -42.00 22.71 -8.04
N PHE A 684 -43.07 22.05 -7.58
CA PHE A 684 -43.14 20.59 -7.47
C PHE A 684 -44.58 20.12 -7.66
N ILE A 685 -44.76 18.83 -7.93
CA ILE A 685 -46.05 18.16 -7.99
C ILE A 685 -46.26 17.36 -6.71
N SER A 686 -47.33 17.65 -5.97
CA SER A 686 -47.70 16.86 -4.80
C SER A 686 -48.41 15.58 -5.21
N GLY A 687 -47.88 14.43 -4.80
CA GLY A 687 -48.59 13.14 -4.80
C GLY A 687 -49.48 12.93 -3.56
N GLY A 688 -49.43 13.87 -2.61
CA GLY A 688 -50.17 13.83 -1.35
C GLY A 688 -49.38 13.27 -0.17
N TYR A 689 -49.94 13.50 1.02
CA TYR A 689 -49.42 13.12 2.33
C TYR A 689 -47.98 13.57 2.61
N ASN A 690 -47.56 14.71 2.10
CA ASN A 690 -46.25 15.28 2.42
C ASN A 690 -46.32 16.12 3.70
N LEU A 691 -45.22 16.23 4.43
CA LEU A 691 -45.03 17.22 5.48
C LEU A 691 -43.99 18.23 5.00
N ILE A 692 -44.42 19.46 4.70
CA ILE A 692 -43.53 20.54 4.27
C ILE A 692 -43.64 21.67 5.27
N GLN A 693 -42.59 21.91 6.06
CA GLN A 693 -42.65 22.85 7.17
C GLN A 693 -42.97 24.29 6.67
N ASN A 694 -42.33 24.72 5.59
CA ASN A 694 -42.44 26.07 5.03
C ASN A 694 -42.50 26.07 3.49
N LEU A 695 -43.65 26.47 2.95
CA LEU A 695 -43.88 26.60 1.51
C LEU A 695 -43.46 27.96 0.91
N SER A 696 -42.92 28.89 1.69
CA SER A 696 -42.49 30.19 1.17
C SER A 696 -41.42 30.01 0.09
N GLY A 697 -41.70 30.44 -1.15
CA GLY A 697 -40.81 30.25 -2.30
C GLY A 697 -41.10 29.00 -3.14
N ALA A 698 -42.04 28.16 -2.70
CA ALA A 698 -42.51 27.00 -3.44
C ALA A 698 -43.79 27.31 -4.23
N THR A 699 -43.91 26.73 -5.42
CA THR A 699 -45.17 26.67 -6.18
C THR A 699 -45.64 25.22 -6.24
N VAL A 700 -46.79 24.95 -5.61
CA VAL A 700 -47.38 23.61 -5.64
C VAL A 700 -48.21 23.45 -6.90
N ASN A 701 -47.81 22.55 -7.79
CA ASN A 701 -48.64 22.06 -8.87
C ASN A 701 -49.42 20.85 -8.36
N ASP A 702 -50.75 20.87 -8.49
CA ASP A 702 -51.59 19.82 -7.95
C ASP A 702 -52.69 19.39 -8.93
N PRO A 703 -52.33 18.77 -10.07
CA PRO A 703 -53.30 18.33 -11.06
C PRO A 703 -54.25 17.25 -10.52
N GLY A 704 -53.86 16.56 -9.44
CA GLY A 704 -54.65 15.49 -8.82
C GLY A 704 -55.44 15.90 -7.58
N HIS A 705 -55.44 17.18 -7.21
CA HIS A 705 -56.04 17.71 -5.97
C HIS A 705 -55.55 17.00 -4.68
N LYS A 706 -54.32 16.45 -4.71
CA LYS A 706 -53.68 15.68 -3.63
C LYS A 706 -53.01 16.56 -2.58
N HIS A 707 -52.70 17.82 -2.89
CA HIS A 707 -52.10 18.76 -1.95
C HIS A 707 -52.95 18.98 -0.70
N SER A 708 -54.27 18.81 -0.80
CA SER A 708 -55.20 18.85 0.34
C SER A 708 -54.89 17.85 1.45
N THR A 709 -54.10 16.81 1.16
CA THR A 709 -53.64 15.80 2.14
C THR A 709 -52.29 16.12 2.76
N ASP A 710 -51.57 17.12 2.25
CA ASP A 710 -50.28 17.55 2.77
C ASP A 710 -50.44 18.34 4.08
N LEU A 711 -49.43 18.26 4.93
CA LEU A 711 -49.28 19.06 6.13
C LEU A 711 -48.28 20.19 5.87
N VAL A 712 -48.70 21.44 6.08
CA VAL A 712 -47.90 22.63 5.78
C VAL A 712 -47.95 23.65 6.90
N GLY A 713 -46.90 24.47 7.04
CA GLY A 713 -46.88 25.58 8.00
C GLY A 713 -46.69 25.14 9.45
N ILE A 714 -46.06 23.99 9.68
CA ILE A 714 -45.77 23.47 11.03
C ILE A 714 -44.60 24.25 11.65
N THR A 715 -44.68 24.60 12.92
CA THR A 715 -43.57 25.27 13.62
C THR A 715 -42.46 24.27 13.94
N ALA A 716 -41.20 24.73 14.02
CA ALA A 716 -40.07 23.84 14.33
C ALA A 716 -40.26 23.06 15.65
N ALA A 717 -40.84 23.70 16.67
CA ALA A 717 -41.14 23.06 17.96
C ALA A 717 -42.19 21.94 17.86
N ASN A 718 -43.03 21.93 16.83
CA ASN A 718 -44.10 20.96 16.64
C ASN A 718 -43.75 19.87 15.61
N LEU A 719 -42.58 19.93 14.96
CA LEU A 719 -42.17 18.89 14.01
C LEU A 719 -41.99 17.53 14.70
N GLN A 720 -41.39 17.54 15.90
CA GLN A 720 -41.07 16.34 16.67
C GLN A 720 -40.38 15.27 15.80
N VAL A 721 -39.49 15.70 14.91
CA VAL A 721 -38.56 14.82 14.20
C VAL A 721 -37.23 14.95 14.93
N ASP A 722 -36.53 13.84 15.13
CA ASP A 722 -35.22 13.88 15.77
C ASP A 722 -34.27 14.80 14.98
N SER A 723 -33.57 15.69 15.69
CA SER A 723 -32.66 16.67 15.08
C SER A 723 -31.31 16.07 14.66
N LYS A 724 -30.99 14.83 15.07
CA LYS A 724 -29.73 14.18 14.70
C LYS A 724 -29.96 12.81 14.11
N LEU A 725 -29.22 12.54 13.04
CA LEU A 725 -29.09 11.21 12.46
C LEU A 725 -28.56 10.24 13.51
N ARG A 726 -29.26 9.12 13.68
CA ARG A 726 -28.90 8.05 14.61
C ARG A 726 -28.96 6.69 13.94
N ASP A 727 -28.25 5.75 14.55
CA ASP A 727 -28.38 4.34 14.24
C ASP A 727 -29.65 3.81 14.94
N ASN A 728 -30.77 3.86 14.22
CA ASN A 728 -32.08 3.41 14.73
C ASN A 728 -32.38 1.98 14.27
N GLU A 729 -31.38 1.09 14.33
CA GLU A 729 -31.50 -0.34 14.00
C GLU A 729 -31.67 -0.66 12.50
N GLY A 730 -31.32 0.28 11.62
CA GLY A 730 -31.30 0.09 10.16
C GLY A 730 -29.89 -0.04 9.60
N SER A 731 -29.78 -0.32 8.29
CA SER A 731 -28.49 -0.36 7.58
C SER A 731 -27.83 1.01 7.38
N THR A 732 -28.61 2.08 7.52
CA THR A 732 -28.18 3.48 7.41
C THR A 732 -28.77 4.30 8.54
N GLN A 733 -28.14 5.44 8.85
CA GLN A 733 -28.66 6.34 9.87
C GLN A 733 -29.93 7.04 9.39
N THR A 734 -30.91 7.13 10.28
CA THR A 734 -32.23 7.75 10.03
C THR A 734 -32.53 8.85 11.05
N LEU A 735 -33.56 9.64 10.78
CA LEU A 735 -34.17 10.57 11.73
C LEU A 735 -35.47 9.95 12.21
N ALA A 736 -35.55 9.61 13.49
CA ALA A 736 -36.75 9.02 14.07
C ALA A 736 -37.85 10.07 14.23
N LEU A 737 -39.10 9.65 14.11
CA LEU A 737 -40.23 10.45 14.56
C LEU A 737 -40.33 10.33 16.08
N LEU A 738 -40.38 11.46 16.77
CA LEU A 738 -40.55 11.55 18.22
C LEU A 738 -42.04 11.54 18.57
N LEU A 739 -42.36 11.16 19.80
CA LEU A 739 -43.72 11.11 20.31
C LEU A 739 -44.47 12.43 20.06
N GLY A 740 -45.63 12.35 19.40
CA GLY A 740 -46.45 13.50 19.06
C GLY A 740 -46.06 14.17 17.73
N SER A 741 -45.23 13.53 16.90
CA SER A 741 -44.98 14.02 15.55
C SER A 741 -46.25 14.05 14.72
N PRO A 742 -46.53 15.18 14.02
CA PRO A 742 -47.63 15.25 13.07
C PRO A 742 -47.41 14.38 11.82
N ALA A 743 -46.20 13.85 11.62
CA ALA A 743 -45.91 12.89 10.56
C ALA A 743 -46.35 11.46 10.91
N SER A 744 -46.58 11.15 12.19
CA SER A 744 -46.97 9.80 12.63
C SER A 744 -48.43 9.51 12.32
N ASP A 745 -48.74 8.26 11.96
CA ASP A 745 -50.06 7.70 11.72
C ASP A 745 -50.93 8.53 10.78
N ARG A 746 -50.36 9.01 9.66
CA ARG A 746 -51.04 10.00 8.82
C ARG A 746 -51.59 9.46 7.51
N ILE A 747 -50.98 8.42 6.97
CA ILE A 747 -51.29 7.90 5.64
C ILE A 747 -52.27 6.72 5.79
N PRO A 748 -53.49 6.80 5.24
CA PRO A 748 -54.42 5.68 5.24
C PRO A 748 -53.80 4.44 4.58
N SER A 749 -54.11 3.25 5.10
CA SER A 749 -53.63 1.97 4.53
C SER A 749 -53.85 1.83 3.02
N SER A 750 -54.95 2.37 2.48
CA SER A 750 -55.23 2.38 1.03
C SER A 750 -54.25 3.22 0.20
N ALA A 751 -53.51 4.14 0.82
CA ALA A 751 -52.54 5.04 0.20
C ALA A 751 -51.10 4.77 0.67
N CYS A 752 -50.88 3.81 1.57
CA CYS A 752 -49.58 3.52 2.14
C CYS A 752 -48.67 2.69 1.20
N SER A 753 -49.24 1.80 0.39
CA SER A 753 -48.49 1.05 -0.61
C SER A 753 -48.37 1.86 -1.91
N VAL A 754 -47.43 2.78 -1.96
CA VAL A 754 -47.07 3.51 -3.18
C VAL A 754 -46.07 2.67 -3.98
N ASP A 755 -46.40 2.30 -5.22
CA ASP A 755 -45.53 1.53 -6.13
C ASP A 755 -44.95 0.21 -5.54
N GLY A 756 -45.70 -0.42 -4.63
CA GLY A 756 -45.29 -1.67 -3.97
C GLY A 756 -44.29 -1.48 -2.81
N ILE A 757 -44.01 -0.24 -2.40
CA ILE A 757 -43.21 0.08 -1.22
C ILE A 757 -44.01 -0.29 0.03
N THR A 758 -43.44 -1.17 0.87
CA THR A 758 -44.13 -1.76 2.04
C THR A 758 -43.32 -1.69 3.32
N THR A 759 -42.14 -1.06 3.29
CA THR A 759 -41.26 -0.89 4.45
C THR A 759 -40.70 0.52 4.50
N ASP A 760 -40.14 0.93 5.63
CA ASP A 760 -39.32 2.12 5.80
C ASP A 760 -37.86 1.89 5.43
N GLN A 761 -37.00 2.90 5.65
CA GLN A 761 -35.56 2.85 5.37
C GLN A 761 -34.82 1.72 6.09
N ARG A 762 -35.31 1.30 7.26
CA ARG A 762 -34.68 0.28 8.09
C ARG A 762 -35.17 -1.12 7.72
N GLY A 763 -36.23 -1.20 6.92
CA GLY A 763 -36.93 -2.44 6.61
C GLY A 763 -38.10 -2.74 7.54
N VAL A 764 -38.53 -1.79 8.38
CA VAL A 764 -39.73 -1.93 9.22
C VAL A 764 -40.96 -1.80 8.33
N ARG A 765 -41.95 -2.68 8.52
CA ARG A 765 -43.17 -2.73 7.70
C ARG A 765 -44.01 -1.45 7.83
N ARG A 766 -44.74 -1.10 6.76
CA ARG A 766 -45.73 -0.01 6.71
C ARG A 766 -47.13 -0.51 6.28
N PRO A 767 -48.20 -0.25 7.04
CA PRO A 767 -48.17 0.08 8.47
C PRO A 767 -47.40 -0.98 9.24
N ASP A 768 -46.90 -0.64 10.43
CA ASP A 768 -46.39 -1.66 11.34
C ASP A 768 -47.52 -2.63 11.78
N GLU A 769 -47.18 -3.75 12.43
CA GLU A 769 -48.20 -4.78 12.75
C GLU A 769 -49.28 -4.34 13.74
N ASN A 770 -49.05 -3.23 14.47
CA ASN A 770 -49.96 -2.70 15.48
C ASN A 770 -50.76 -1.49 14.97
N GLU A 771 -50.47 -1.00 13.77
CA GLU A 771 -51.03 0.22 13.21
C GLU A 771 -51.90 -0.02 11.97
N SER A 772 -52.78 0.94 11.70
CA SER A 772 -53.68 0.92 10.53
C SER A 772 -53.39 2.07 9.55
N LEU A 773 -52.47 2.95 9.93
CA LEU A 773 -52.00 4.12 9.20
C LEU A 773 -50.48 4.05 9.12
N CYS A 774 -49.90 4.70 8.12
CA CYS A 774 -48.44 4.78 7.97
C CYS A 774 -47.94 6.19 8.21
N ASP A 775 -46.65 6.29 8.48
CA ASP A 775 -45.99 7.56 8.72
C ASP A 775 -45.51 8.22 7.45
N ILE A 776 -45.46 9.55 7.48
CA ILE A 776 -44.86 10.36 6.43
C ILE A 776 -43.33 10.31 6.59
N GLY A 777 -42.59 10.19 5.48
CA GLY A 777 -41.14 10.26 5.46
C GLY A 777 -40.46 8.91 5.48
N ALA A 778 -39.13 8.89 5.69
CA ALA A 778 -38.30 7.69 5.54
C ALA A 778 -38.32 6.72 6.74
N TYR A 779 -38.99 7.08 7.83
CA TYR A 779 -39.03 6.34 9.08
C TYR A 779 -40.49 5.99 9.42
N GLU A 780 -40.73 4.75 9.85
CA GLU A 780 -41.99 4.34 10.49
C GLU A 780 -41.77 4.25 12.01
N SER A 781 -42.48 5.06 12.79
CA SER A 781 -42.50 4.94 14.24
C SER A 781 -43.15 3.62 14.66
N ALA A 782 -42.66 3.07 15.77
CA ALA A 782 -43.32 1.97 16.44
C ALA A 782 -44.01 2.59 17.66
N ASN A 783 -45.33 2.52 17.71
CA ASN A 783 -46.10 2.95 18.89
C ASN A 783 -46.09 1.90 20.01
#